data_AF-A0A4S4JTX5-F1
#
_entry.id   AF-A0A4S4JTX5-F1
#
_cell.length_a   1.000
_cell.length_b   1.000
_cell.length_c   1.000
_cell.angle_alpha   90.00
_cell.angle_beta   90.00
_cell.angle_gamma   90.00
#
_symmetry.space_group_name_H-M   'P 1'
#
loop_
_entity.id
_entity.type
_entity.pdbx_description
1 polymer ?
#
loop_
_entity_poly.entity_id
_entity_poly.type
_entity_poly.pdbx_seq_one_letter_code
_entity_poly.pdbx_strand_id
1 'polypeptide(L)'
;MNVFFYGLSFMSIKNKYVGQPIFLKKIVDEFRRNHNDCFYLYRENITDLNIFDELKIEALQLPLKSHVETPFTEYKRFSKDEIEEIVEFDDRKTRRIHQVDKSHIYKHNVLRILENLKIYDEQYGIDMFIVWGAGYIPKTISYYAKKHQKKLIVMENGYFRPYTLMIDANGVNAENSVPRERAFYEQYPIEQDKYIKYLNRPYFAKVDDELSLLYKEGTVIQENDITTSEAKLNLEMSDYVFVPFQLETDSQIISHSAYIKEMKELVLYVLTAVLQYNQIHKKNIKIVFKAHPFFKNDGAALQLGAIKKICETYKEHCYFVSNGNTTDFIRDSKMVITINSTVGIEALKQYKNVITLGDAFYNIEGIVKHVTPTELIKDFERLIERKVHKELIMKFLYYLRFDYFAEIFYPDACQESVKQLVGKMLQINGMDIAIEEPQEINRSDHLDVHVKEIRFTKIGNMLLKFTYSKNDLNTPFNVYLRNEKLAIFHKLKPKDMTIHDEVELEYTVTTKQIFYQHPKFDQGVWEFVLVKDGENEATVLQWQQERVDLKKLTINGVLYNITVHHSFMTVEKNESRKEIAKSSIKDELEWQQFKGDYLLLEQPQVEPFSNYKLNVLYMPWIDRSTNGLIDIIEKRTDLNFIPFRFFIDVNEHKERTKVIAYTRENKNRIKAEMKNYLRTHFIDVDAVVVTLDWIAPIHLFIEVCKELELKTILIPHESVFAKREMYYVDYITGINRPVTDYVLAWGDLQKDIFSSRGYEREKIINIGSPKFDVYKDYQPFVAKQEYFEQIGFSVNKKTILFVMQPLDSQYNEKEARQAQHQMIDDLMKIINQNQFQLILRLPPALGEKLLDEPLLAKLAKCPDVYLEGYKDLPLEPMDAISHSDIVVSINSTMLFESALLNTPSLSIKYVEFESFWEKAGIPVAEHFEQLKNTLTHLIETKKHSLSKEGWEWAAKQLSDGGFEFDASVKVERVMDELLCGIVK
;
A
#
# COMPACT_ATOMS: atom_id res chain seq x y z
N MET A 1 24.82 35.77 -5.27
CA MET A 1 25.47 34.67 -4.51
C MET A 1 25.30 33.37 -5.27
N ASN A 2 26.12 32.37 -4.94
CA ASN A 2 26.06 31.03 -5.50
C ASN A 2 25.40 30.08 -4.49
N VAL A 3 24.20 29.59 -4.83
CA VAL A 3 23.31 28.86 -3.90
C VAL A 3 23.13 27.41 -4.37
N PHE A 4 23.49 26.46 -3.52
CA PHE A 4 23.63 25.04 -3.86
C PHE A 4 22.59 24.20 -3.12
N PHE A 5 21.76 23.48 -3.88
CA PHE A 5 20.59 22.75 -3.39
C PHE A 5 20.80 21.23 -3.39
N TYR A 6 20.26 20.54 -2.37
CA TYR A 6 20.17 19.07 -2.33
C TYR A 6 18.95 18.57 -1.55
N GLY A 7 18.35 17.46 -2.00
CA GLY A 7 17.49 16.60 -1.17
C GLY A 7 15.99 16.82 -1.27
N LEU A 8 15.53 17.83 -2.00
CA LEU A 8 14.12 17.96 -2.38
C LEU A 8 13.74 16.81 -3.34
N SER A 9 12.78 15.98 -2.95
CA SER A 9 12.54 14.68 -3.59
C SER A 9 11.43 14.72 -4.65
N PHE A 10 11.54 13.80 -5.62
CA PHE A 10 10.75 13.82 -6.84
C PHE A 10 9.54 12.91 -6.70
N MET A 11 8.44 13.45 -6.16
CA MET A 11 7.14 12.77 -6.16
C MET A 11 6.33 13.12 -7.40
N SER A 12 6.01 12.09 -8.19
CA SER A 12 4.99 12.13 -9.24
C SER A 12 3.77 11.29 -8.84
N ILE A 13 2.58 11.78 -9.16
CA ILE A 13 1.30 11.09 -8.99
C ILE A 13 0.60 11.09 -10.35
N LYS A 14 0.30 9.91 -10.89
CA LYS A 14 -0.35 9.75 -12.22
C LYS A 14 0.36 10.54 -13.34
N ASN A 15 1.70 10.48 -13.36
CA ASN A 15 2.57 11.22 -14.29
C ASN A 15 2.41 12.76 -14.25
N LYS A 16 2.02 13.32 -13.09
CA LYS A 16 2.08 14.76 -12.79
C LYS A 16 2.87 14.98 -11.49
N TYR A 17 3.76 15.95 -11.48
CA TYR A 17 4.57 16.27 -10.29
C TYR A 17 3.79 17.13 -9.30
N VAL A 18 3.97 16.89 -7.99
CA VAL A 18 3.28 17.65 -6.92
C VAL A 18 4.19 17.90 -5.72
N GLY A 19 4.00 19.05 -5.06
CA GLY A 19 4.74 19.41 -3.86
C GLY A 19 6.21 19.74 -4.12
N GLN A 20 7.13 18.87 -3.69
CA GLN A 20 8.55 19.21 -3.55
C GLN A 20 9.26 19.72 -4.82
N PRO A 21 8.98 19.24 -6.05
CA PRO A 21 9.58 19.83 -7.25
C PRO A 21 9.04 21.22 -7.64
N ILE A 22 7.74 21.43 -7.47
CA ILE A 22 7.11 22.76 -7.65
C ILE A 22 7.68 23.73 -6.60
N PHE A 23 7.88 23.25 -5.37
CA PHE A 23 8.50 24.00 -4.29
C PHE A 23 9.97 24.33 -4.56
N LEU A 24 10.76 23.38 -5.07
CA LEU A 24 12.12 23.61 -5.57
C LEU A 24 12.14 24.70 -6.64
N LYS A 25 11.25 24.62 -7.64
CA LYS A 25 11.11 25.66 -8.67
C LYS A 25 10.90 27.03 -8.04
N LYS A 26 9.85 27.19 -7.22
CA LYS A 26 9.46 28.50 -6.68
C LYS A 26 10.60 29.13 -5.85
N ILE A 27 11.34 28.33 -5.08
CA ILE A 27 12.53 28.78 -4.35
C ILE A 27 13.66 29.19 -5.30
N VAL A 28 13.99 28.36 -6.29
CA VAL A 28 15.03 28.67 -7.29
C VAL A 28 14.69 29.96 -8.03
N ASP A 29 13.47 30.08 -8.56
CA ASP A 29 12.97 31.28 -9.26
C ASP A 29 13.13 32.54 -8.38
N GLU A 30 12.85 32.47 -7.07
CA GLU A 30 13.02 33.61 -6.15
C GLU A 30 14.49 33.95 -5.89
N PHE A 31 15.37 32.96 -5.74
CA PHE A 31 16.82 33.22 -5.69
C PHE A 31 17.34 33.83 -7.02
N ARG A 32 16.85 33.38 -8.18
CA ARG A 32 17.17 33.95 -9.51
C ARG A 32 16.72 35.40 -9.64
N ARG A 33 15.49 35.74 -9.20
CA ARG A 33 14.98 37.13 -9.17
C ARG A 33 15.89 38.05 -8.37
N ASN A 34 16.45 37.56 -7.27
CA ASN A 34 17.39 38.29 -6.41
C ASN A 34 18.86 38.20 -6.91
N HIS A 35 19.08 37.94 -8.20
CA HIS A 35 20.39 37.87 -8.88
C HIS A 35 21.38 36.87 -8.24
N ASN A 36 20.90 35.68 -7.89
CA ASN A 36 21.73 34.57 -7.44
C ASN A 36 21.81 33.46 -8.49
N ASP A 37 22.96 32.80 -8.59
CA ASP A 37 23.13 31.62 -9.41
C ASP A 37 22.85 30.36 -8.58
N CYS A 38 22.02 29.49 -9.14
CA CYS A 38 21.48 28.32 -8.46
C CYS A 38 22.12 27.04 -9.02
N PHE A 39 22.48 26.12 -8.14
CA PHE A 39 23.15 24.85 -8.46
C PHE A 39 22.39 23.71 -7.78
N TYR A 40 22.18 22.58 -8.45
CA TYR A 40 21.48 21.43 -7.86
C TYR A 40 22.32 20.16 -7.95
N LEU A 41 22.67 19.57 -6.80
CA LEU A 41 23.41 18.32 -6.75
C LEU A 41 22.46 17.13 -6.96
N TYR A 42 22.56 16.50 -8.12
CA TYR A 42 21.75 15.32 -8.45
C TYR A 42 22.52 14.01 -8.28
N ARG A 43 21.79 12.89 -8.24
CA ARG A 43 22.38 11.55 -8.28
C ARG A 43 21.95 10.85 -9.56
N GLU A 44 22.92 10.47 -10.38
CA GLU A 44 22.70 9.69 -11.61
C GLU A 44 21.86 8.44 -11.29
N ASN A 45 20.88 8.14 -12.14
CA ASN A 45 19.93 7.01 -12.00
C ASN A 45 19.03 7.05 -10.75
N ILE A 46 18.96 8.18 -10.01
CA ILE A 46 18.08 8.36 -8.85
C ILE A 46 17.27 9.66 -8.96
N THR A 47 17.89 10.74 -9.47
CA THR A 47 17.19 11.98 -9.80
C THR A 47 16.61 11.87 -11.21
N ASP A 48 15.31 12.10 -11.34
CA ASP A 48 14.71 12.42 -12.63
C ASP A 48 15.11 13.85 -13.01
N LEU A 49 15.80 14.01 -14.15
CA LEU A 49 16.26 15.32 -14.63
C LEU A 49 15.28 15.98 -15.59
N ASN A 50 14.38 15.20 -16.23
CA ASN A 50 13.40 15.74 -17.19
C ASN A 50 12.52 16.81 -16.56
N ILE A 51 12.24 16.67 -15.25
CA ILE A 51 11.47 17.60 -14.45
C ILE A 51 12.07 19.01 -14.37
N PHE A 52 13.38 19.18 -14.52
CA PHE A 52 14.02 20.50 -14.58
C PHE A 52 13.66 21.22 -15.89
N ASP A 53 13.54 20.50 -16.99
CA ASP A 53 13.12 21.04 -18.28
C ASP A 53 11.59 21.25 -18.33
N GLU A 54 10.82 20.27 -17.85
CA GLU A 54 9.35 20.34 -17.80
C GLU A 54 8.84 21.50 -16.91
N LEU A 55 9.41 21.67 -15.71
CA LEU A 55 9.06 22.77 -14.80
C LEU A 55 9.88 24.04 -15.06
N LYS A 56 10.89 24.01 -15.94
CA LYS A 56 11.84 25.12 -16.20
C LYS A 56 12.49 25.61 -14.89
N ILE A 57 13.22 24.75 -14.22
CA ILE A 57 13.96 25.04 -12.99
C ILE A 57 15.35 25.56 -13.38
N GLU A 58 15.58 26.87 -13.26
CA GLU A 58 16.87 27.51 -13.59
C GLU A 58 17.95 27.26 -12.52
N ALA A 59 18.37 26.00 -12.37
CA ALA A 59 19.52 25.63 -11.55
C ALA A 59 20.48 24.74 -12.35
N LEU A 60 21.78 25.02 -12.29
CA LEU A 60 22.80 24.21 -12.94
C LEU A 60 22.88 22.84 -12.28
N GLN A 61 22.58 21.80 -13.05
CA GLN A 61 22.56 20.42 -12.60
C GLN A 61 23.99 19.89 -12.47
N LEU A 62 24.40 19.52 -11.26
CA LEU A 62 25.74 19.00 -10.95
C LEU A 62 25.65 17.51 -10.54
N PRO A 63 26.31 16.58 -11.25
CA PRO A 63 26.28 15.16 -10.89
C PRO A 63 27.10 14.90 -9.63
N LEU A 64 26.57 14.14 -8.67
CA LEU A 64 27.40 13.49 -7.65
C LEU A 64 28.18 12.35 -8.29
N LYS A 65 29.36 12.66 -8.86
CA LYS A 65 30.17 11.73 -9.65
C LYS A 65 30.49 10.46 -8.86
N SER A 66 30.28 9.30 -9.48
CA SER A 66 30.55 7.97 -8.94
C SER A 66 32.05 7.70 -8.72
N HIS A 67 32.90 8.32 -9.55
CA HIS A 67 34.35 8.35 -9.47
C HIS A 67 34.85 9.80 -9.42
N VAL A 68 35.94 10.02 -8.68
CA VAL A 68 36.70 11.29 -8.66
C VAL A 68 38.17 10.92 -8.83
N GLU A 69 38.91 11.69 -9.62
CA GLU A 69 40.33 11.43 -9.85
C GLU A 69 41.12 11.54 -8.53
N THR A 70 41.99 10.56 -8.28
CA THR A 70 42.80 10.52 -7.06
C THR A 70 43.99 11.48 -7.17
N PRO A 71 44.43 12.10 -6.05
CA PRO A 71 44.10 11.76 -4.67
C PRO A 71 42.87 12.49 -4.10
N PHE A 72 42.06 11.78 -3.31
CA PHE A 72 41.19 12.42 -2.32
C PHE A 72 42.04 13.25 -1.35
N THR A 73 41.65 14.49 -1.11
CA THR A 73 42.37 15.46 -0.26
C THR A 73 41.48 16.11 0.79
N GLU A 74 40.22 16.40 0.47
CA GLU A 74 39.33 17.19 1.34
C GLU A 74 39.05 16.49 2.67
N TYR A 75 38.85 15.17 2.63
CA TYR A 75 38.58 14.37 3.84
C TYR A 75 39.62 14.52 4.95
N LYS A 76 40.87 14.90 4.61
CA LYS A 76 41.97 15.07 5.58
C LYS A 76 41.76 16.25 6.53
N ARG A 77 40.80 17.13 6.24
CA ARG A 77 40.34 18.20 7.14
C ARG A 77 39.43 17.68 8.25
N PHE A 78 38.82 16.52 8.07
CA PHE A 78 37.84 15.93 9.00
C PHE A 78 38.51 14.89 9.89
N SER A 79 38.19 14.94 11.17
CA SER A 79 38.58 13.91 12.13
C SER A 79 37.85 12.60 11.86
N LYS A 80 38.38 11.50 12.42
CA LYS A 80 37.71 10.18 12.36
C LYS A 80 36.30 10.25 12.97
N ASP A 81 36.15 11.04 14.02
CA ASP A 81 34.94 11.13 14.82
C ASP A 81 33.85 11.90 14.07
N GLU A 82 34.17 13.04 13.43
CA GLU A 82 33.26 13.75 12.52
C GLU A 82 32.78 12.85 11.36
N ILE A 83 33.69 12.06 10.77
CA ILE A 83 33.34 11.10 9.70
C ILE A 83 32.45 9.96 10.24
N GLU A 84 32.52 9.64 11.53
CA GLU A 84 31.64 8.68 12.20
C GLU A 84 30.27 9.30 12.54
N GLU A 85 30.21 10.54 13.02
CA GLU A 85 28.96 11.30 13.27
C GLU A 85 28.13 11.55 11.99
N ILE A 86 28.79 11.77 10.84
CA ILE A 86 28.13 11.93 9.53
C ILE A 86 27.43 10.65 9.09
N VAL A 87 27.99 9.47 9.37
CA VAL A 87 27.45 8.17 8.91
C VAL A 87 26.65 7.41 9.98
N GLU A 88 26.73 7.81 11.25
CA GLU A 88 26.19 7.10 12.41
C GLU A 88 24.73 6.67 12.21
N PHE A 89 23.90 7.60 11.73
CA PHE A 89 22.48 7.37 11.52
C PHE A 89 22.22 6.30 10.45
N ASP A 90 22.75 6.49 9.24
CA ASP A 90 22.55 5.56 8.11
C ASP A 90 23.17 4.19 8.39
N ASP A 91 24.36 4.14 9.01
CA ASP A 91 25.01 2.88 9.38
C ASP A 91 24.23 2.12 10.46
N ARG A 92 23.84 2.77 11.57
CA ARG A 92 22.99 2.13 12.59
C ARG A 92 21.65 1.69 12.02
N LYS A 93 21.04 2.50 11.15
CA LYS A 93 19.79 2.16 10.45
C LYS A 93 19.95 0.93 9.57
N THR A 94 21.04 0.85 8.80
CA THR A 94 21.30 -0.29 7.92
C THR A 94 21.69 -1.55 8.69
N ARG A 95 22.46 -1.45 9.77
CA ARG A 95 22.68 -2.57 10.71
C ARG A 95 21.36 -3.07 11.31
N ARG A 96 20.43 -2.16 11.66
CA ARG A 96 19.11 -2.49 12.22
C ARG A 96 18.16 -3.15 11.22
N ILE A 97 18.11 -2.66 9.98
CA ILE A 97 17.20 -3.18 8.94
C ILE A 97 17.73 -4.47 8.31
N HIS A 98 19.02 -4.51 7.95
CA HIS A 98 19.60 -5.58 7.12
C HIS A 98 20.57 -6.51 7.88
N GLN A 99 20.89 -6.23 9.15
CA GLN A 99 21.84 -7.01 9.97
C GLN A 99 23.28 -7.08 9.40
N VAL A 100 23.66 -6.13 8.54
CA VAL A 100 24.99 -6.04 7.91
C VAL A 100 25.66 -4.70 8.24
N ASP A 101 26.96 -4.73 8.55
CA ASP A 101 27.81 -3.54 8.68
C ASP A 101 28.17 -3.00 7.28
N LYS A 102 27.60 -1.85 6.92
CA LYS A 102 27.95 -1.11 5.70
C LYS A 102 28.68 0.21 6.00
N SER A 103 29.19 0.38 7.23
CA SER A 103 29.89 1.61 7.68
C SER A 103 31.02 2.02 6.75
N HIS A 104 31.80 1.05 6.25
CA HIS A 104 32.88 1.27 5.30
C HIS A 104 32.40 1.86 3.97
N ILE A 105 31.22 1.46 3.48
CA ILE A 105 30.59 1.99 2.26
C ILE A 105 30.13 3.43 2.49
N TYR A 106 29.46 3.71 3.62
CA TYR A 106 29.06 5.08 3.96
C TYR A 106 30.27 6.00 4.11
N LYS A 107 31.29 5.59 4.87
CA LYS A 107 32.54 6.37 5.03
C LYS A 107 33.20 6.63 3.68
N HIS A 108 33.33 5.63 2.80
CA HIS A 108 33.87 5.82 1.46
C HIS A 108 33.04 6.80 0.62
N ASN A 109 31.69 6.69 0.66
CA ASN A 109 30.81 7.64 -0.02
C ASN A 109 30.98 9.08 0.52
N VAL A 110 31.20 9.27 1.84
CA VAL A 110 31.49 10.59 2.42
C VAL A 110 32.78 11.17 1.84
N LEU A 111 33.87 10.40 1.73
CA LEU A 111 35.12 10.88 1.10
C LEU A 111 34.86 11.39 -0.33
N ARG A 112 34.07 10.65 -1.10
CA ARG A 112 33.71 11.00 -2.48
C ARG A 112 32.81 12.23 -2.56
N ILE A 113 31.84 12.38 -1.65
CA ILE A 113 30.96 13.55 -1.59
C ILE A 113 31.78 14.79 -1.23
N LEU A 114 32.67 14.71 -0.23
CA LEU A 114 33.54 15.82 0.16
C LEU A 114 34.41 16.31 -1.00
N GLU A 115 35.02 15.42 -1.79
CA GLU A 115 35.83 15.83 -2.94
C GLU A 115 34.98 16.37 -4.11
N ASN A 116 33.76 15.86 -4.34
CA ASN A 116 32.82 16.47 -5.29
C ASN A 116 32.43 17.90 -4.84
N LEU A 117 32.09 18.09 -3.56
CA LEU A 117 31.73 19.39 -3.00
C LEU A 117 32.89 20.38 -3.13
N LYS A 118 34.11 19.96 -2.79
CA LYS A 118 35.32 20.75 -2.99
C LYS A 118 35.50 21.15 -4.46
N ILE A 119 35.41 20.21 -5.41
CA ILE A 119 35.56 20.51 -6.85
C ILE A 119 34.53 21.55 -7.31
N TYR A 120 33.26 21.41 -6.89
CA TYR A 120 32.21 22.35 -7.27
C TYR A 120 32.32 23.70 -6.55
N ASP A 121 32.84 23.74 -5.33
CA ASP A 121 33.11 24.97 -4.60
C ASP A 121 34.35 25.72 -5.13
N GLU A 122 35.41 25.00 -5.51
CA GLU A 122 36.57 25.57 -6.21
C GLU A 122 36.22 26.05 -7.63
N GLN A 123 35.31 25.37 -8.33
CA GLN A 123 34.91 25.72 -9.69
C GLN A 123 33.88 26.87 -9.75
N TYR A 124 32.91 26.90 -8.84
CA TYR A 124 31.78 27.84 -8.88
C TYR A 124 31.74 28.83 -7.72
N GLY A 125 32.55 28.67 -6.67
CA GLY A 125 32.59 29.57 -5.51
C GLY A 125 31.28 29.61 -4.73
N ILE A 126 30.86 28.49 -4.13
CA ILE A 126 29.54 28.37 -3.50
C ILE A 126 29.49 29.19 -2.20
N ASP A 127 28.52 30.11 -2.10
CA ASP A 127 28.30 30.93 -0.90
C ASP A 127 27.46 30.21 0.15
N MET A 128 26.48 29.43 -0.30
CA MET A 128 25.37 28.94 0.51
C MET A 128 24.91 27.54 0.11
N PHE A 129 24.75 26.66 1.08
CA PHE A 129 24.17 25.33 0.91
C PHE A 129 22.77 25.26 1.51
N ILE A 130 21.82 24.69 0.76
CA ILE A 130 20.42 24.50 1.16
C ILE A 130 20.09 23.01 0.99
N VAL A 131 19.89 22.31 2.11
CA VAL A 131 19.77 20.84 2.13
C VAL A 131 18.51 20.38 2.85
N TRP A 132 17.82 19.35 2.34
CA TRP A 132 16.68 18.75 3.05
C TRP A 132 17.06 17.47 3.81
N GLY A 133 16.63 17.38 5.07
CA GLY A 133 16.71 16.18 5.91
C GLY A 133 18.08 15.90 6.54
N ALA A 134 18.21 14.75 7.21
CA ALA A 134 19.31 14.43 8.14
C ALA A 134 20.19 13.21 7.78
N GLY A 135 20.05 12.66 6.57
CA GLY A 135 20.87 11.52 6.12
C GLY A 135 22.34 11.89 5.89
N TYR A 136 23.20 10.90 5.68
CA TYR A 136 24.64 11.09 5.54
C TYR A 136 25.04 12.08 4.42
N ILE A 137 24.25 12.23 3.34
CA ILE A 137 24.53 13.20 2.27
C ILE A 137 24.23 14.64 2.72
N PRO A 138 23.02 15.00 3.20
CA PRO A 138 22.78 16.28 3.87
C PRO A 138 23.76 16.58 5.01
N LYS A 139 24.11 15.59 5.84
CA LYS A 139 25.13 15.76 6.88
C LYS A 139 26.51 16.05 6.32
N THR A 140 26.97 15.35 5.28
CA THR A 140 28.27 15.64 4.63
C THR A 140 28.32 17.07 4.10
N ILE A 141 27.25 17.53 3.45
CA ILE A 141 27.14 18.91 2.94
C ILE A 141 27.14 19.92 4.11
N SER A 142 26.40 19.62 5.18
CA SER A 142 26.32 20.48 6.37
C SER A 142 27.67 20.60 7.09
N TYR A 143 28.41 19.50 7.22
CA TYR A 143 29.75 19.48 7.80
C TYR A 143 30.75 20.19 6.87
N TYR A 144 30.69 19.99 5.55
CA TYR A 144 31.49 20.72 4.57
C TYR A 144 31.26 22.24 4.69
N ALA A 145 29.99 22.69 4.68
CA ALA A 145 29.63 24.10 4.81
C ALA A 145 30.20 24.73 6.09
N LYS A 146 30.03 24.06 7.23
CA LYS A 146 30.61 24.50 8.52
C LYS A 146 32.15 24.55 8.49
N LYS A 147 32.81 23.53 7.92
CA LYS A 147 34.28 23.44 7.83
C LYS A 147 34.89 24.54 6.96
N HIS A 148 34.18 24.99 5.93
CA HIS A 148 34.59 26.05 5.00
C HIS A 148 33.91 27.41 5.25
N GLN A 149 33.24 27.57 6.40
CA GLN A 149 32.58 28.83 6.82
C GLN A 149 31.56 29.37 5.80
N LYS A 150 30.87 28.47 5.11
CA LYS A 150 29.82 28.75 4.13
C LYS A 150 28.46 28.91 4.83
N LYS A 151 27.54 29.64 4.20
CA LYS A 151 26.14 29.75 4.68
C LYS A 151 25.45 28.39 4.57
N LEU A 152 24.55 28.09 5.50
CA LEU A 152 23.82 26.82 5.55
C LEU A 152 22.34 27.06 5.89
N ILE A 153 21.46 26.33 5.22
CA ILE A 153 20.09 26.08 5.65
C ILE A 153 19.83 24.57 5.54
N VAL A 154 19.45 23.96 6.67
CA VAL A 154 18.89 22.62 6.74
C VAL A 154 17.36 22.75 6.81
N MET A 155 16.68 22.05 5.93
CA MET A 155 15.23 22.09 5.74
C MET A 155 14.58 20.78 6.21
N GLU A 156 13.43 20.89 6.88
CA GLU A 156 12.57 19.74 7.20
C GLU A 156 11.12 20.19 7.36
N ASN A 157 10.17 19.26 7.33
CA ASN A 157 8.75 19.54 7.56
C ASN A 157 8.50 20.15 8.96
N GLY A 158 7.70 21.23 9.05
CA GLY A 158 7.31 21.83 10.33
C GLY A 158 6.31 20.99 11.14
N TYR A 159 6.06 21.41 12.40
CA TYR A 159 5.11 20.75 13.31
C TYR A 159 3.70 21.36 13.34
N PHE A 160 3.49 22.53 12.72
CA PHE A 160 2.16 23.14 12.53
C PHE A 160 1.75 23.03 11.05
N ARG A 161 1.64 21.79 10.57
CA ARG A 161 1.29 21.48 9.17
C ARG A 161 -0.17 21.83 8.87
N PRO A 162 -0.51 22.17 7.62
CA PRO A 162 0.37 22.28 6.45
C PRO A 162 1.12 23.63 6.33
N TYR A 163 0.91 24.57 7.26
CA TYR A 163 1.32 25.98 7.13
C TYR A 163 2.71 26.33 7.68
N THR A 164 3.55 25.36 8.03
CA THR A 164 4.91 25.63 8.54
C THR A 164 5.96 24.68 8.00
N LEU A 165 7.16 25.24 7.81
CA LEU A 165 8.37 24.56 7.41
C LEU A 165 9.50 24.87 8.41
N MET A 166 10.35 23.89 8.67
CA MET A 166 11.58 24.08 9.42
C MET A 166 12.72 24.51 8.51
N ILE A 167 13.39 25.59 8.88
CA ILE A 167 14.66 26.04 8.31
C ILE A 167 15.60 26.42 9.47
N ASP A 168 16.86 26.00 9.43
CA ASP A 168 17.83 26.18 10.52
C ASP A 168 19.27 26.19 9.99
N ALA A 169 20.18 26.94 10.61
CA ALA A 169 21.58 27.01 10.18
C ALA A 169 22.46 25.87 10.74
N ASN A 170 22.02 25.18 11.79
CA ASN A 170 22.79 24.16 12.50
C ASN A 170 22.37 22.73 12.14
N GLY A 171 21.08 22.44 12.11
CA GLY A 171 20.59 21.07 11.90
C GLY A 171 19.12 20.88 12.21
N VAL A 172 18.67 19.63 12.23
CA VAL A 172 17.27 19.27 12.50
C VAL A 172 17.11 18.48 13.80
N ASN A 173 15.90 18.53 14.37
CA ASN A 173 15.57 17.87 15.63
C ASN A 173 16.51 18.31 16.78
N ALA A 174 17.22 17.40 17.44
CA ALA A 174 18.10 17.76 18.56
C ALA A 174 19.27 18.70 18.15
N GLU A 175 19.69 18.66 16.89
CA GLU A 175 20.75 19.49 16.30
C GLU A 175 20.29 20.92 15.94
N ASN A 176 19.02 21.27 16.23
CA ASN A 176 18.42 22.56 15.86
C ASN A 176 18.74 23.70 16.82
N SER A 177 18.52 24.94 16.35
CA SER A 177 18.87 26.19 17.03
C SER A 177 17.80 26.72 17.98
N VAL A 178 16.72 25.98 18.24
CA VAL A 178 15.67 26.37 19.21
C VAL A 178 16.29 26.51 20.61
N PRO A 179 16.12 27.63 21.34
CA PRO A 179 16.65 27.77 22.69
C PRO A 179 16.25 26.61 23.62
N ARG A 180 17.20 26.12 24.42
CA ARG A 180 16.96 25.06 25.43
C ARG A 180 16.72 25.64 26.83
N GLU A 181 17.12 26.89 27.06
CA GLU A 181 17.07 27.54 28.36
C GLU A 181 15.66 28.03 28.72
N ARG A 182 15.18 27.63 29.90
CA ARG A 182 13.88 28.05 30.44
C ARG A 182 13.75 29.58 30.52
N ALA A 183 14.82 30.27 30.91
CA ALA A 183 14.83 31.72 31.11
C ALA A 183 14.50 32.51 29.84
N PHE A 184 14.87 32.00 28.65
CA PHE A 184 14.49 32.60 27.37
C PHE A 184 12.95 32.65 27.22
N TYR A 185 12.28 31.52 27.50
CA TYR A 185 10.83 31.41 27.37
C TYR A 185 10.06 32.10 28.51
N GLU A 186 10.66 32.34 29.67
CA GLU A 186 10.02 33.14 30.71
C GLU A 186 9.94 34.62 30.30
N GLN A 187 10.99 35.13 29.67
CA GLN A 187 11.12 36.52 29.21
C GLN A 187 10.50 36.77 27.83
N TYR A 188 10.11 35.72 27.08
CA TYR A 188 9.65 35.88 25.70
C TYR A 188 8.31 36.65 25.60
N PRO A 189 8.22 37.68 24.74
CA PRO A 189 6.97 38.42 24.50
C PRO A 189 5.98 37.56 23.71
N ILE A 190 4.68 37.78 23.92
CA ILE A 190 3.62 37.09 23.17
C ILE A 190 2.44 37.99 22.87
N GLU A 191 1.95 37.92 21.63
CA GLU A 191 0.68 38.49 21.20
C GLU A 191 -0.42 37.43 21.42
N GLN A 192 -1.18 37.53 22.52
CA GLN A 192 -2.13 36.47 22.89
C GLN A 192 -3.25 36.26 21.85
N ASP A 193 -3.77 37.35 21.26
CA ASP A 193 -4.82 37.24 20.23
C ASP A 193 -4.29 36.56 18.96
N LYS A 194 -3.07 36.89 18.53
CA LYS A 194 -2.37 36.26 17.40
C LYS A 194 -2.12 34.78 17.66
N TYR A 195 -1.71 34.40 18.88
CA TYR A 195 -1.62 33.00 19.30
C TYR A 195 -2.96 32.27 19.17
N ILE A 196 -4.02 32.80 19.78
CA ILE A 196 -5.36 32.18 19.78
C ILE A 196 -5.92 32.06 18.35
N LYS A 197 -5.71 33.08 17.51
CA LYS A 197 -6.25 33.18 16.15
C LYS A 197 -5.47 32.32 15.14
N TYR A 198 -4.14 32.18 15.29
CA TYR A 198 -3.24 31.64 14.24
C TYR A 198 -2.36 30.43 14.63
N LEU A 199 -2.42 29.91 15.86
CA LEU A 199 -1.62 28.72 16.24
C LEU A 199 -1.84 27.50 15.31
N ASN A 200 -3.04 27.33 14.78
CA ASN A 200 -3.42 26.23 13.88
C ASN A 200 -4.02 26.71 12.53
N ARG A 201 -3.77 27.97 12.15
CA ARG A 201 -4.32 28.61 10.93
C ARG A 201 -3.21 29.44 10.26
N PRO A 202 -3.27 29.70 8.94
CA PRO A 202 -2.36 30.64 8.31
C PRO A 202 -2.62 32.06 8.84
N TYR A 203 -1.54 32.77 9.16
CA TYR A 203 -1.52 34.20 9.46
C TYR A 203 -1.45 35.01 8.16
N PHE A 204 -0.60 34.55 7.22
CA PHE A 204 -0.42 35.15 5.89
C PHE A 204 -0.19 34.13 4.75
N ALA A 205 0.13 32.86 5.03
CA ALA A 205 0.40 31.88 3.98
C ALA A 205 -0.83 31.61 3.09
N LYS A 206 -0.67 31.83 1.77
CA LYS A 206 -1.69 31.60 0.74
C LYS A 206 -1.28 30.49 -0.23
N VAL A 207 -2.27 29.93 -0.90
CA VAL A 207 -2.12 28.95 -2.00
C VAL A 207 -1.93 29.71 -3.32
N ASP A 208 -1.19 29.12 -4.26
CA ASP A 208 -1.00 29.64 -5.63
C ASP A 208 -1.89 28.89 -6.62
N ASP A 209 -2.97 29.51 -7.08
CA ASP A 209 -3.91 28.81 -7.94
C ASP A 209 -3.40 28.57 -9.37
N GLU A 210 -2.64 29.48 -10.00
CA GLU A 210 -2.33 29.39 -11.43
C GLU A 210 -1.46 28.17 -11.78
N LEU A 211 -0.29 28.05 -11.13
CA LEU A 211 0.67 26.97 -11.41
C LEU A 211 0.08 25.59 -11.06
N SER A 212 -0.79 25.51 -10.06
CA SER A 212 -1.49 24.27 -9.75
C SER A 212 -2.71 24.02 -10.63
N LEU A 213 -3.46 25.03 -11.09
CA LEU A 213 -4.63 24.86 -11.95
C LEU A 213 -4.28 24.18 -13.27
N LEU A 214 -3.10 24.51 -13.83
CA LEU A 214 -2.52 23.83 -15.00
C LEU A 214 -2.37 22.30 -14.84
N TYR A 215 -2.25 21.79 -13.60
CA TYR A 215 -2.05 20.36 -13.33
C TYR A 215 -3.16 19.72 -12.45
N LYS A 216 -4.09 20.51 -11.88
CA LYS A 216 -5.12 20.12 -10.88
C LYS A 216 -6.18 19.10 -11.35
N GLU A 217 -6.25 18.73 -12.64
CA GLU A 217 -6.94 17.50 -13.05
C GLU A 217 -6.18 16.25 -12.55
N GLY A 218 -6.35 15.91 -11.27
CA GLY A 218 -5.71 14.74 -10.68
C GLY A 218 -5.89 14.55 -9.18
N THR A 219 -6.09 15.62 -8.41
CA THR A 219 -5.90 15.60 -6.94
C THR A 219 -7.00 16.34 -6.18
N VAL A 220 -7.87 15.60 -5.51
CA VAL A 220 -8.49 16.06 -4.25
C VAL A 220 -7.41 15.94 -3.17
N ILE A 221 -7.31 16.92 -2.26
CA ILE A 221 -6.42 16.82 -1.11
C ILE A 221 -6.85 15.59 -0.30
N GLN A 222 -5.97 14.58 -0.18
CA GLN A 222 -6.15 13.55 0.85
C GLN A 222 -5.85 14.18 2.21
N GLU A 223 -6.89 14.76 2.80
CA GLU A 223 -7.00 14.82 4.26
C GLU A 223 -6.78 13.39 4.78
N ASN A 224 -5.92 13.24 5.81
CA ASN A 224 -5.50 11.93 6.29
C ASN A 224 -6.73 11.04 6.56
N ASP A 225 -6.68 9.77 6.15
CA ASP A 225 -7.76 8.81 6.41
C ASP A 225 -8.00 8.62 7.92
N ILE A 226 -8.88 9.45 8.48
CA ILE A 226 -9.53 9.24 9.78
C ILE A 226 -10.60 8.15 9.58
N THR A 227 -10.13 6.96 9.22
CA THR A 227 -10.93 5.74 9.20
C THR A 227 -11.27 5.38 10.64
N THR A 228 -12.36 5.96 11.15
CA THR A 228 -12.97 5.57 12.42
C THR A 228 -13.60 4.19 12.31
N SER A 229 -12.77 3.15 12.28
CA SER A 229 -13.22 1.81 12.61
C SER A 229 -13.53 1.76 14.11
N GLU A 230 -14.80 1.53 14.45
CA GLU A 230 -15.31 1.65 15.83
C GLU A 230 -14.88 0.46 16.71
N ALA A 231 -13.62 0.47 17.14
CA ALA A 231 -13.23 -0.13 18.41
C ALA A 231 -13.49 0.90 19.53
N LYS A 232 -14.76 1.02 19.97
CA LYS A 232 -15.10 1.76 21.20
C LYS A 232 -14.54 1.00 22.41
N LEU A 233 -13.27 1.24 22.72
CA LEU A 233 -12.69 0.95 24.02
C LEU A 233 -13.51 1.70 25.07
N ASN A 234 -14.08 1.00 26.05
CA ASN A 234 -14.82 1.60 27.17
C ASN A 234 -13.86 2.26 28.18
N LEU A 235 -13.07 3.23 27.70
CA LEU A 235 -12.18 4.08 28.48
C LEU A 235 -12.90 5.26 29.15
N GLU A 236 -14.20 5.46 28.87
CA GLU A 236 -15.05 6.56 29.39
C GLU A 236 -15.14 6.65 30.93
N MET A 237 -14.56 5.68 31.67
CA MET A 237 -14.44 5.68 33.13
C MET A 237 -13.03 5.35 33.67
N SER A 238 -11.97 5.32 32.85
CA SER A 238 -10.63 4.91 33.28
C SER A 238 -9.55 5.96 32.99
N ASP A 239 -8.88 6.44 34.04
CA ASP A 239 -7.62 7.17 33.95
C ASP A 239 -6.58 6.37 33.14
N TYR A 240 -5.95 6.99 32.14
CA TYR A 240 -4.88 6.34 31.38
C TYR A 240 -3.72 7.25 31.01
N VAL A 241 -2.56 6.62 30.78
CA VAL A 241 -1.35 7.22 30.21
C VAL A 241 -1.27 6.82 28.74
N PHE A 242 -1.01 7.80 27.86
CA PHE A 242 -0.87 7.57 26.43
C PHE A 242 0.59 7.44 26.02
N VAL A 243 0.89 6.44 25.18
CA VAL A 243 2.24 6.12 24.72
C VAL A 243 2.20 5.92 23.19
N PRO A 244 2.47 6.97 22.40
CA PRO A 244 2.65 6.84 20.96
C PRO A 244 3.97 6.13 20.66
N PHE A 245 3.92 5.03 19.91
CA PHE A 245 5.12 4.42 19.33
C PHE A 245 5.68 5.27 18.20
N GLN A 246 6.99 5.14 18.00
CA GLN A 246 7.76 5.74 16.92
C GLN A 246 8.31 4.63 16.03
N LEU A 247 8.91 4.97 14.89
CA LEU A 247 9.66 3.99 14.10
C LEU A 247 10.97 3.67 14.80
N GLU A 248 11.31 2.39 14.93
CA GLU A 248 12.63 1.97 15.45
C GLU A 248 13.77 2.33 14.48
N THR A 249 13.46 2.57 13.21
CA THR A 249 14.39 3.08 12.19
C THR A 249 14.41 4.61 12.06
N ASP A 250 13.73 5.33 12.96
CA ASP A 250 13.77 6.80 13.02
C ASP A 250 15.10 7.31 13.57
N SER A 251 15.57 8.43 13.00
CA SER A 251 16.59 9.31 13.57
C SER A 251 16.40 9.59 15.06
N GLN A 252 15.16 9.80 15.51
CA GLN A 252 14.85 10.14 16.90
C GLN A 252 15.07 8.96 17.87
N ILE A 253 15.10 7.72 17.37
CA ILE A 253 15.41 6.51 18.17
C ILE A 253 16.87 6.10 18.00
N ILE A 254 17.41 6.20 16.79
CA ILE A 254 18.78 5.77 16.45
C ILE A 254 19.85 6.70 17.04
N SER A 255 19.64 8.01 16.96
CA SER A 255 20.62 9.04 17.35
C SER A 255 20.20 9.89 18.55
N HIS A 256 18.91 9.92 18.92
CA HIS A 256 18.39 10.78 20.00
C HIS A 256 17.59 10.02 21.08
N SER A 257 17.95 8.75 21.31
CA SER A 257 17.54 8.03 22.51
C SER A 257 18.71 7.21 23.04
N ALA A 258 19.27 7.60 24.18
CA ALA A 258 20.37 6.86 24.80
C ALA A 258 19.94 5.45 25.26
N TYR A 259 18.79 5.34 25.94
CA TYR A 259 18.41 4.17 26.74
C TYR A 259 17.34 3.25 26.15
N ILE A 260 16.61 3.70 25.12
CA ILE A 260 15.53 2.92 24.51
C ILE A 260 15.83 2.73 23.03
N LYS A 261 16.06 1.48 22.64
CA LYS A 261 16.38 1.08 21.27
C LYS A 261 15.23 0.31 20.63
N GLU A 262 14.36 -0.37 21.38
CA GLU A 262 13.15 -1.05 20.89
C GLU A 262 11.86 -0.48 21.52
N MET A 263 10.75 -0.44 20.78
CA MET A 263 9.42 -0.12 21.34
C MET A 263 8.98 -1.13 22.40
N LYS A 264 9.53 -2.35 22.36
CA LYS A 264 9.37 -3.38 23.40
C LYS A 264 9.97 -2.96 24.74
N GLU A 265 11.11 -2.27 24.75
CA GLU A 265 11.71 -1.73 25.97
C GLU A 265 10.85 -0.59 26.53
N LEU A 266 10.38 0.31 25.66
CA LEU A 266 9.42 1.36 26.03
C LEU A 266 8.19 0.79 26.73
N VAL A 267 7.61 -0.28 26.17
CA VAL A 267 6.47 -1.01 26.79
C VAL A 267 6.84 -1.52 28.17
N LEU A 268 7.98 -2.21 28.32
CA LEU A 268 8.39 -2.81 29.60
C LEU A 268 8.67 -1.75 30.68
N TYR A 269 9.34 -0.64 30.35
CA TYR A 269 9.62 0.44 31.30
C TYR A 269 8.34 1.15 31.76
N VAL A 270 7.44 1.52 30.84
CA VAL A 270 6.17 2.19 31.20
C VAL A 270 5.24 1.23 31.96
N LEU A 271 5.15 -0.03 31.54
CA LEU A 271 4.35 -1.04 32.23
C LEU A 271 4.84 -1.28 33.66
N THR A 272 6.15 -1.40 33.87
CA THR A 272 6.74 -1.56 35.21
C THR A 272 6.40 -0.37 36.11
N ALA A 273 6.57 0.86 35.62
CA ALA A 273 6.27 2.07 36.40
C ALA A 273 4.79 2.15 36.82
N VAL A 274 3.88 1.90 35.88
CA VAL A 274 2.42 1.94 36.13
C VAL A 274 1.95 0.81 37.03
N LEU A 275 2.45 -0.42 36.86
CA LEU A 275 2.12 -1.55 37.74
C LEU A 275 2.58 -1.30 39.17
N GLN A 276 3.82 -0.86 39.36
CA GLN A 276 4.36 -0.53 40.67
C GLN A 276 3.56 0.59 41.36
N TYR A 277 3.24 1.67 40.63
CA TYR A 277 2.39 2.75 41.14
C TYR A 277 0.98 2.27 41.52
N ASN A 278 0.31 1.52 40.63
CA ASN A 278 -1.02 0.96 40.88
C ASN A 278 -1.04 0.04 42.12
N GLN A 279 -0.01 -0.79 42.30
CA GLN A 279 0.14 -1.69 43.44
C GLN A 279 0.33 -0.93 44.77
N ILE A 280 1.21 0.07 44.81
CA ILE A 280 1.49 0.87 46.01
C ILE A 280 0.27 1.70 46.42
N HIS A 281 -0.32 2.43 45.45
CA HIS A 281 -1.37 3.43 45.71
C HIS A 281 -2.79 2.89 45.59
N LYS A 282 -2.95 1.58 45.33
CA LYS A 282 -4.24 0.90 45.08
C LYS A 282 -5.07 1.61 43.99
N LYS A 283 -4.39 2.00 42.91
CA LYS A 283 -4.97 2.64 41.72
C LYS A 283 -5.13 1.63 40.58
N ASN A 284 -5.84 2.04 39.53
CA ASN A 284 -6.10 1.22 38.34
C ASN A 284 -5.90 2.05 37.06
N ILE A 285 -4.81 2.82 37.01
CA ILE A 285 -4.45 3.63 35.84
C ILE A 285 -4.03 2.69 34.71
N LYS A 286 -4.60 2.91 33.52
CA LYS A 286 -4.33 2.10 32.32
C LYS A 286 -3.20 2.71 31.48
N ILE A 287 -2.70 1.94 30.52
CA ILE A 287 -1.81 2.43 29.46
C ILE A 287 -2.49 2.21 28.10
N VAL A 288 -2.40 3.19 27.21
CA VAL A 288 -2.76 3.05 25.80
C VAL A 288 -1.50 3.17 24.95
N PHE A 289 -0.97 2.03 24.50
CA PHE A 289 0.12 1.94 23.54
C PHE A 289 -0.45 2.03 22.12
N LYS A 290 -0.11 3.08 21.36
CA LYS A 290 -0.59 3.25 19.99
C LYS A 290 0.52 3.05 18.97
N ALA A 291 0.27 2.20 17.98
CA ALA A 291 1.19 1.99 16.87
C ALA A 291 1.42 3.27 16.06
N HIS A 292 2.65 3.44 15.57
CA HIS A 292 2.96 4.44 14.57
C HIS A 292 2.25 4.07 13.25
N PRO A 293 1.58 4.99 12.51
CA PRO A 293 0.84 4.63 11.30
C PRO A 293 1.69 3.88 10.26
N PHE A 294 2.97 4.24 10.19
CA PHE A 294 3.94 3.65 9.28
C PHE A 294 4.73 2.47 9.86
N PHE A 295 4.29 1.82 10.95
CA PHE A 295 5.06 0.76 11.65
C PHE A 295 5.60 -0.35 10.73
N LYS A 296 4.93 -0.62 9.61
CA LYS A 296 5.38 -1.56 8.56
C LYS A 296 6.77 -1.21 7.97
N ASN A 297 7.20 0.06 8.05
CA ASN A 297 8.49 0.53 7.53
C ASN A 297 9.71 0.07 8.34
N ASP A 298 9.54 -0.41 9.58
CA ASP A 298 10.64 -0.98 10.38
C ASP A 298 10.96 -2.45 10.02
N GLY A 299 10.23 -3.02 9.05
CA GLY A 299 10.41 -4.40 8.62
C GLY A 299 10.12 -5.40 9.73
N ALA A 300 10.96 -6.43 9.84
CA ALA A 300 10.83 -7.48 10.86
C ALA A 300 11.33 -7.07 12.26
N ALA A 301 11.92 -5.88 12.43
CA ALA A 301 12.50 -5.46 13.70
C ALA A 301 11.44 -5.23 14.79
N LEU A 302 10.30 -4.61 14.44
CA LEU A 302 9.24 -4.32 15.41
C LEU A 302 8.60 -5.64 15.89
N GLN A 303 8.91 -6.05 17.12
CA GLN A 303 8.38 -7.28 17.74
C GLN A 303 6.89 -7.14 18.14
N LEU A 304 6.02 -6.75 17.21
CA LEU A 304 4.59 -6.52 17.44
C LEU A 304 3.86 -7.76 17.95
N GLY A 305 4.30 -8.96 17.56
CA GLY A 305 3.79 -10.21 18.16
C GLY A 305 4.10 -10.31 19.65
N ALA A 306 5.32 -9.93 20.07
CA ALA A 306 5.72 -9.91 21.48
C ALA A 306 5.03 -8.77 22.24
N ILE A 307 4.93 -7.58 21.65
CA ILE A 307 4.24 -6.42 22.27
C ILE A 307 2.75 -6.70 22.45
N LYS A 308 2.07 -7.25 21.43
CA LYS A 308 0.67 -7.70 21.56
C LYS A 308 0.53 -8.75 22.66
N LYS A 309 1.38 -9.79 22.67
CA LYS A 309 1.37 -10.83 23.70
C LYS A 309 1.61 -10.28 25.12
N ILE A 310 2.47 -9.27 25.28
CA ILE A 310 2.63 -8.54 26.56
C ILE A 310 1.32 -7.83 26.91
N CYS A 311 0.74 -7.05 26.00
CA CYS A 311 -0.52 -6.34 26.25
C CYS A 311 -1.72 -7.27 26.47
N GLU A 312 -1.74 -8.46 25.88
CA GLU A 312 -2.74 -9.51 26.13
C GLU A 312 -2.56 -10.13 27.53
N THR A 313 -1.31 -10.38 27.93
CA THR A 313 -0.95 -10.88 29.27
C THR A 313 -1.34 -9.88 30.36
N TYR A 314 -1.14 -8.58 30.09
CA TYR A 314 -1.43 -7.47 31.01
C TYR A 314 -2.67 -6.66 30.59
N LYS A 315 -3.65 -7.29 29.94
CA LYS A 315 -4.87 -6.65 29.40
C LYS A 315 -5.69 -5.84 30.40
N GLU A 316 -5.57 -6.17 31.69
CA GLU A 316 -6.21 -5.45 32.79
C GLU A 316 -5.51 -4.12 33.13
N HIS A 317 -4.34 -3.85 32.54
CA HIS A 317 -3.51 -2.67 32.79
C HIS A 317 -3.08 -1.92 31.52
N CYS A 318 -3.00 -2.57 30.36
CA CYS A 318 -2.63 -1.91 29.11
C CYS A 318 -3.39 -2.41 27.88
N TYR A 319 -3.59 -1.50 26.93
CA TYR A 319 -4.22 -1.74 25.63
C TYR A 319 -3.23 -1.42 24.51
N PHE A 320 -3.17 -2.27 23.49
CA PHE A 320 -2.47 -1.99 22.24
C PHE A 320 -3.47 -1.59 21.15
N VAL A 321 -3.21 -0.47 20.48
CA VAL A 321 -4.10 0.14 19.49
C VAL A 321 -3.35 0.37 18.18
N SER A 322 -3.81 -0.21 17.07
CA SER A 322 -3.17 0.02 15.75
C SER A 322 -3.68 1.29 15.06
N ASN A 323 -4.98 1.57 15.16
CA ASN A 323 -5.69 2.63 14.41
C ASN A 323 -6.45 3.55 15.39
N GLY A 324 -6.69 4.80 14.98
CA GLY A 324 -7.46 5.78 15.77
C GLY A 324 -6.76 7.14 15.85
N ASN A 325 -7.52 8.17 16.19
CA ASN A 325 -7.06 9.56 16.16
C ASN A 325 -6.16 9.89 17.37
N THR A 326 -4.90 10.26 17.10
CA THR A 326 -3.92 10.66 18.12
C THR A 326 -4.41 11.85 18.95
N THR A 327 -5.18 12.78 18.37
CA THR A 327 -5.70 13.98 19.04
C THR A 327 -6.66 13.63 20.18
N ASP A 328 -7.52 12.64 19.98
CA ASP A 328 -8.45 12.14 21.00
C ASP A 328 -7.69 11.43 22.14
N PHE A 329 -6.73 10.56 21.80
CA PHE A 329 -5.90 9.89 22.80
C PHE A 329 -5.05 10.86 23.65
N ILE A 330 -4.54 11.93 23.03
CA ILE A 330 -3.92 13.04 23.77
C ILE A 330 -4.96 13.68 24.71
N ARG A 331 -6.12 14.10 24.18
CA ARG A 331 -7.15 14.86 24.91
C ARG A 331 -7.66 14.12 26.15
N ASP A 332 -7.83 12.81 26.07
CA ASP A 332 -8.50 12.05 27.13
C ASP A 332 -7.50 11.36 28.09
N SER A 333 -6.20 11.36 27.76
CA SER A 333 -5.14 10.87 28.65
C SER A 333 -4.84 11.82 29.82
N LYS A 334 -4.30 11.30 30.93
CA LYS A 334 -3.71 12.10 32.02
C LYS A 334 -2.31 12.63 31.67
N MET A 335 -1.52 11.83 30.99
CA MET A 335 -0.11 12.07 30.72
C MET A 335 0.28 11.38 29.41
N VAL A 336 1.19 12.01 28.65
CA VAL A 336 1.77 11.44 27.44
C VAL A 336 3.24 11.12 27.71
N ILE A 337 3.64 9.87 27.53
CA ILE A 337 5.05 9.47 27.58
C ILE A 337 5.52 9.21 26.15
N THR A 338 6.58 9.88 25.74
CA THR A 338 7.22 9.67 24.44
C THR A 338 8.73 9.58 24.60
N ILE A 339 9.43 9.12 23.57
CA ILE A 339 10.90 9.16 23.55
C ILE A 339 11.30 10.55 23.07
N ASN A 340 11.02 10.85 21.81
CA ASN A 340 11.23 12.14 21.17
C ASN A 340 10.39 12.23 19.90
N SER A 341 9.11 12.61 20.02
CA SER A 341 8.12 12.58 18.93
C SER A 341 7.43 13.94 18.69
N THR A 342 6.89 14.16 17.49
CA THR A 342 5.97 15.29 17.19
C THR A 342 4.74 15.25 18.09
N VAL A 343 4.32 14.05 18.50
CA VAL A 343 3.16 13.83 19.39
C VAL A 343 3.36 14.50 20.76
N GLY A 344 4.60 14.75 21.18
CA GLY A 344 4.89 15.59 22.35
C GLY A 344 4.51 17.06 22.14
N ILE A 345 4.78 17.64 20.96
CA ILE A 345 4.35 19.00 20.59
C ILE A 345 2.83 19.05 20.44
N GLU A 346 2.21 18.03 19.82
CA GLU A 346 0.75 17.89 19.72
C GLU A 346 0.09 17.84 21.11
N ALA A 347 0.71 17.17 22.08
CA ALA A 347 0.26 17.11 23.46
C ALA A 347 0.46 18.44 24.22
N LEU A 348 1.56 19.15 23.99
CA LEU A 348 1.80 20.49 24.54
C LEU A 348 0.77 21.51 24.02
N LYS A 349 0.33 21.41 22.76
CA LYS A 349 -0.77 22.25 22.20
C LYS A 349 -2.10 22.06 22.91
N GLN A 350 -2.31 20.94 23.61
CA GLN A 350 -3.46 20.69 24.48
C GLN A 350 -3.15 20.92 25.98
N TYR A 351 -1.99 21.49 26.31
CA TYR A 351 -1.46 21.64 27.67
C TYR A 351 -1.44 20.32 28.48
N LYS A 352 -1.13 19.20 27.83
CA LYS A 352 -0.98 17.90 28.49
C LYS A 352 0.39 17.79 29.17
N ASN A 353 0.43 16.97 30.23
CA ASN A 353 1.68 16.62 30.91
C ASN A 353 2.47 15.66 30.02
N VAL A 354 3.60 16.14 29.46
CA VAL A 354 4.48 15.37 28.59
C VAL A 354 5.77 14.98 29.33
N ILE A 355 6.09 13.69 29.24
CA ILE A 355 7.33 13.07 29.73
C ILE A 355 8.14 12.58 28.52
N THR A 356 9.44 12.87 28.51
CA THR A 356 10.37 12.51 27.43
C THR A 356 11.48 11.57 27.92
N LEU A 357 11.71 10.49 27.17
CA LEU A 357 12.72 9.45 27.48
C LEU A 357 13.93 9.46 26.54
N GLY A 358 13.97 10.39 25.58
CA GLY A 358 15.09 10.66 24.70
C GLY A 358 15.40 12.16 24.60
N ASP A 359 16.34 12.49 23.73
CA ASP A 359 16.99 13.79 23.61
C ASP A 359 16.16 14.75 22.73
N ALA A 360 14.90 14.96 23.13
CA ALA A 360 14.00 15.86 22.44
C ALA A 360 14.47 17.32 22.55
N PHE A 361 14.46 18.03 21.43
CA PHE A 361 14.84 19.46 21.37
C PHE A 361 13.99 20.34 22.30
N TYR A 362 12.80 19.85 22.67
CA TYR A 362 11.85 20.47 23.59
C TYR A 362 11.99 20.01 25.05
N ASN A 363 13.12 19.40 25.44
CA ASN A 363 13.49 19.01 26.83
C ASN A 363 13.76 20.22 27.76
N ILE A 364 12.92 21.25 27.68
CA ILE A 364 13.03 22.51 28.41
C ILE A 364 12.31 22.38 29.75
N GLU A 365 12.95 22.84 30.83
CA GLU A 365 12.40 22.77 32.18
C GLU A 365 11.06 23.52 32.29
N GLY A 366 10.10 22.96 33.04
CA GLY A 366 8.75 23.51 33.18
C GLY A 366 7.80 23.16 32.01
N ILE A 367 8.32 23.03 30.78
CA ILE A 367 7.54 22.66 29.58
C ILE A 367 7.26 21.16 29.57
N VAL A 368 8.31 20.33 29.45
CA VAL A 368 8.22 18.87 29.64
C VAL A 368 8.99 18.44 30.88
N LYS A 369 8.96 17.15 31.21
CA LYS A 369 9.89 16.57 32.17
C LYS A 369 10.64 15.41 31.53
N HIS A 370 11.90 15.66 31.18
CA HIS A 370 12.83 14.61 30.76
C HIS A 370 13.25 13.75 31.96
N VAL A 371 13.31 12.44 31.76
CA VAL A 371 13.76 11.42 32.71
C VAL A 371 14.39 10.23 31.98
N THR A 372 15.35 9.56 32.62
CA THR A 372 15.78 8.22 32.21
C THR A 372 14.67 7.18 32.47
N PRO A 373 14.70 5.99 31.84
CA PRO A 373 13.71 4.95 32.11
C PRO A 373 13.73 4.42 33.55
N THR A 374 14.85 4.55 34.26
CA THR A 374 14.95 4.22 35.70
C THR A 374 14.29 5.28 36.58
N GLU A 375 14.43 6.57 36.25
CA GLU A 375 13.73 7.65 36.94
C GLU A 375 12.23 7.65 36.66
N LEU A 376 11.81 7.27 35.44
CA LEU A 376 10.40 7.05 35.10
C LEU A 376 9.73 6.07 36.09
N ILE A 377 10.41 4.97 36.45
CA ILE A 377 9.89 3.98 37.40
C ILE A 377 9.93 4.54 38.84
N LYS A 378 11.01 5.22 39.25
CA LYS A 378 11.20 5.71 40.62
C LYS A 378 10.29 6.88 40.99
N ASP A 379 10.16 7.87 40.11
CA ASP A 379 9.43 9.12 40.37
C ASP A 379 8.02 9.13 39.75
N PHE A 380 7.51 8.00 39.25
CA PHE A 380 6.23 7.93 38.49
C PHE A 380 5.06 8.67 39.15
N GLU A 381 4.94 8.56 40.47
CA GLU A 381 3.97 9.26 41.32
C GLU A 381 4.05 10.79 41.14
N ARG A 382 5.24 11.37 41.25
CA ARG A 382 5.49 12.80 41.02
C ARG A 382 5.31 13.19 39.56
N LEU A 383 5.65 12.29 38.62
CA LEU A 383 5.51 12.54 37.19
C LEU A 383 4.04 12.61 36.78
N ILE A 384 3.17 11.70 37.26
CA ILE A 384 1.76 11.68 36.88
C ILE A 384 0.92 12.77 37.57
N GLU A 385 1.34 13.26 38.74
CA GLU A 385 0.72 14.41 39.42
C GLU A 385 1.30 15.78 39.01
N ARG A 386 2.32 15.80 38.13
CA ARG A 386 2.98 17.03 37.67
C ARG A 386 1.99 18.00 37.01
N LYS A 387 1.88 19.20 37.57
CA LYS A 387 1.18 20.33 36.96
C LYS A 387 2.03 20.96 35.84
N VAL A 388 1.38 21.30 34.72
CA VAL A 388 2.03 21.94 33.56
C VAL A 388 2.13 23.46 33.70
N HIS A 389 3.23 24.05 33.26
CA HIS A 389 3.42 25.50 33.28
C HIS A 389 2.82 26.15 32.03
N LYS A 390 1.48 26.27 31.97
CA LYS A 390 0.73 26.66 30.76
C LYS A 390 1.27 27.90 30.03
N GLU A 391 1.65 28.94 30.76
CA GLU A 391 2.21 30.17 30.16
C GLU A 391 3.54 29.92 29.42
N LEU A 392 4.40 29.08 29.99
CA LEU A 392 5.72 28.77 29.43
C LEU A 392 5.57 27.89 28.18
N ILE A 393 4.60 26.96 28.21
CA ILE A 393 4.19 26.16 27.06
C ILE A 393 3.63 27.07 25.95
N MET A 394 2.80 28.06 26.29
CA MET A 394 2.26 29.03 25.34
C MET A 394 3.37 29.89 24.70
N LYS A 395 4.30 30.44 25.50
CA LYS A 395 5.45 31.23 25.00
C LYS A 395 6.36 30.41 24.09
N PHE A 396 6.61 29.14 24.42
CA PHE A 396 7.36 28.20 23.58
C PHE A 396 6.64 27.84 22.27
N LEU A 397 5.34 27.53 22.32
CA LEU A 397 4.56 27.21 21.12
C LEU A 397 4.39 28.44 20.22
N TYR A 398 4.30 29.65 20.79
CA TYR A 398 4.33 30.91 20.05
C TYR A 398 5.65 31.07 19.30
N TYR A 399 6.78 31.03 20.02
CA TYR A 399 8.12 31.12 19.45
C TYR A 399 8.33 30.10 18.33
N LEU A 400 7.91 28.84 18.53
CA LEU A 400 7.98 27.84 17.47
C LEU A 400 7.15 28.22 16.25
N ARG A 401 5.88 28.62 16.44
CA ARG A 401 4.90 28.85 15.38
C ARG A 401 5.20 30.07 14.51
N PHE A 402 5.69 31.16 15.09
CA PHE A 402 5.82 32.47 14.41
C PHE A 402 7.28 32.86 14.17
N ASP A 403 8.13 32.71 15.18
CA ASP A 403 9.48 33.27 15.18
C ASP A 403 10.53 32.27 14.65
N TYR A 404 10.37 30.98 14.96
CA TYR A 404 11.27 29.92 14.52
C TYR A 404 10.88 29.33 13.17
N PHE A 405 9.71 28.69 13.04
CA PHE A 405 9.29 28.11 11.76
C PHE A 405 9.09 29.18 10.69
N ALA A 406 9.37 28.83 9.43
CA ALA A 406 8.89 29.62 8.30
C ALA A 406 7.41 29.29 8.07
N GLU A 407 6.55 30.30 8.06
CA GLU A 407 5.15 30.12 7.67
C GLU A 407 5.04 30.02 6.15
N ILE A 408 4.57 28.88 5.66
CA ILE A 408 4.42 28.59 4.24
C ILE A 408 3.54 27.36 4.02
N PHE A 409 2.66 27.40 3.01
CA PHE A 409 1.96 26.22 2.52
C PHE A 409 2.85 25.46 1.54
N TYR A 410 3.83 24.70 2.04
CA TYR A 410 4.88 24.08 1.20
C TYR A 410 4.40 23.22 0.01
N PRO A 411 3.20 22.58 0.00
CA PRO A 411 2.76 21.84 -1.18
C PRO A 411 2.48 22.74 -2.39
N ASP A 412 2.11 24.00 -2.15
CA ASP A 412 1.73 24.96 -3.19
C ASP A 412 1.72 26.43 -2.70
N ALA A 413 2.89 26.95 -2.37
CA ALA A 413 3.02 28.29 -1.78
C ALA A 413 2.86 29.41 -2.81
N CYS A 414 2.19 30.51 -2.45
CA CYS A 414 2.21 31.76 -3.23
C CYS A 414 3.60 32.43 -3.24
N GLN A 415 3.84 33.29 -4.22
CA GLN A 415 5.15 33.95 -4.39
C GLN A 415 5.55 34.78 -3.16
N GLU A 416 4.61 35.44 -2.50
CA GLU A 416 4.87 36.22 -1.27
C GLU A 416 5.33 35.31 -0.14
N SER A 417 4.73 34.13 0.02
CA SER A 417 5.14 33.15 1.04
C SER A 417 6.57 32.64 0.76
N VAL A 418 6.94 32.51 -0.51
CA VAL A 418 8.29 32.09 -0.92
C VAL A 418 9.31 33.22 -0.76
N LYS A 419 8.96 34.48 -1.07
CA LYS A 419 9.76 35.68 -0.76
C LYS A 419 10.06 35.77 0.74
N GLN A 420 9.04 35.56 1.58
CA GLN A 420 9.16 35.51 3.05
C GLN A 420 10.08 34.37 3.51
N LEU A 421 9.95 33.16 2.93
CA LEU A 421 10.84 32.03 3.22
C LEU A 421 12.31 32.35 2.88
N VAL A 422 12.58 32.86 1.66
CA VAL A 422 13.93 33.18 1.20
C VAL A 422 14.53 34.33 2.02
N GLY A 423 13.75 35.37 2.33
CA GLY A 423 14.16 36.43 3.26
C GLY A 423 14.60 35.87 4.61
N LYS A 424 13.82 34.95 5.20
CA LYS A 424 14.15 34.31 6.49
C LYS A 424 15.38 33.39 6.40
N MET A 425 15.58 32.66 5.29
CA MET A 425 16.80 31.87 5.04
C MET A 425 18.07 32.74 5.03
N LEU A 426 17.98 33.93 4.46
CA LEU A 426 19.07 34.89 4.37
C LEU A 426 19.34 35.61 5.69
N GLN A 427 18.27 36.00 6.41
CA GLN A 427 18.34 36.58 7.75
C GLN A 427 19.00 35.61 8.76
N ILE A 428 18.63 34.32 8.72
CA ILE A 428 19.24 33.25 9.53
C ILE A 428 20.76 33.15 9.28
N ASN A 429 21.22 33.50 8.08
CA ASN A 429 22.64 33.52 7.71
C ASN A 429 23.28 34.92 7.81
N GLY A 430 22.73 35.79 8.67
CA GLY A 430 23.33 37.07 9.05
C GLY A 430 23.25 38.16 7.99
N MET A 431 22.37 38.03 7.00
CA MET A 431 22.17 39.06 5.97
C MET A 431 21.07 40.02 6.39
N ASP A 432 21.40 41.31 6.48
CA ASP A 432 20.45 42.36 6.82
C ASP A 432 19.55 42.65 5.60
N ILE A 433 18.34 42.11 5.64
CA ILE A 433 17.33 42.23 4.60
C ILE A 433 16.02 42.66 5.25
N ALA A 434 15.46 43.77 4.77
CA ALA A 434 14.14 44.23 5.15
C ALA A 434 13.07 43.26 4.63
N ILE A 435 12.72 42.27 5.45
CA ILE A 435 11.52 41.45 5.24
C ILE A 435 10.32 42.37 5.50
N GLU A 436 9.52 42.61 4.46
CA GLU A 436 8.24 43.33 4.58
C GLU A 436 7.35 42.64 5.63
N GLU A 437 6.73 43.40 6.54
CA GLU A 437 5.78 42.81 7.49
C GLU A 437 4.66 42.10 6.71
N PRO A 438 4.39 40.82 6.99
CA PRO A 438 3.37 40.08 6.26
C PRO A 438 2.00 40.68 6.55
N GLN A 439 1.33 41.17 5.51
CA GLN A 439 -0.02 41.70 5.64
C GLN A 439 -0.96 40.62 6.19
N GLU A 440 -1.55 40.88 7.35
CA GLU A 440 -2.60 40.03 7.90
C GLU A 440 -3.73 39.89 6.87
N ILE A 441 -4.31 38.69 6.78
CA ILE A 441 -5.47 38.44 5.92
C ILE A 441 -6.66 39.22 6.48
N ASN A 442 -6.86 40.43 5.95
CA ASN A 442 -8.06 41.25 6.13
C ASN A 442 -9.33 40.46 5.77
N ARG A 443 -10.43 40.82 6.42
CA ARG A 443 -11.75 40.19 6.30
C ARG A 443 -12.83 41.28 6.42
N SER A 444 -13.17 41.92 5.32
CA SER A 444 -14.11 43.05 5.28
C SER A 444 -15.09 43.02 4.11
N ASP A 445 -14.79 42.28 3.04
CA ASP A 445 -15.56 42.35 1.79
C ASP A 445 -16.58 41.20 1.74
N HIS A 446 -17.53 41.24 2.67
CA HIS A 446 -18.60 40.25 2.79
C HIS A 446 -19.59 40.32 1.62
N LEU A 447 -19.59 39.29 0.77
CA LEU A 447 -20.61 39.11 -0.26
C LEU A 447 -21.94 38.73 0.41
N ASP A 448 -22.96 39.59 0.31
CA ASP A 448 -24.25 39.39 0.99
C ASP A 448 -25.12 38.40 0.19
N VAL A 449 -25.10 37.13 0.60
CA VAL A 449 -25.72 36.00 -0.09
C VAL A 449 -26.80 35.39 0.78
N HIS A 450 -28.01 35.25 0.23
CA HIS A 450 -29.15 34.69 0.95
C HIS A 450 -29.50 33.28 0.46
N VAL A 451 -29.68 32.36 1.40
CA VAL A 451 -30.16 31.00 1.10
C VAL A 451 -31.68 31.03 0.94
N LYS A 452 -32.16 30.80 -0.29
CA LYS A 452 -33.58 30.88 -0.66
C LYS A 452 -34.31 29.56 -0.45
N GLU A 453 -33.64 28.43 -0.74
CA GLU A 453 -34.15 27.09 -0.43
C GLU A 453 -33.02 26.05 -0.28
N ILE A 454 -33.18 25.14 0.69
CA ILE A 454 -32.46 23.86 0.77
C ILE A 454 -33.49 22.73 0.73
N ARG A 455 -33.44 21.84 -0.26
CA ARG A 455 -34.42 20.74 -0.43
C ARG A 455 -33.74 19.40 -0.67
N PHE A 456 -34.02 18.41 0.18
CA PHE A 456 -33.57 17.04 -0.01
C PHE A 456 -34.57 16.25 -0.87
N THR A 457 -34.10 15.59 -1.92
CA THR A 457 -34.91 14.82 -2.87
C THR A 457 -34.93 13.32 -2.56
N LYS A 458 -35.99 12.62 -2.99
CA LYS A 458 -36.22 11.19 -2.68
C LYS A 458 -35.12 10.22 -3.16
N ILE A 459 -34.31 10.60 -4.15
CA ILE A 459 -33.24 9.76 -4.72
C ILE A 459 -31.87 10.34 -4.36
N GLY A 460 -31.71 10.78 -3.11
CA GLY A 460 -30.40 11.13 -2.57
C GLY A 460 -29.72 12.26 -3.32
N ASN A 461 -30.40 13.40 -3.53
CA ASN A 461 -29.74 14.64 -3.93
C ASN A 461 -30.20 15.79 -3.05
N MET A 462 -29.25 16.63 -2.62
CA MET A 462 -29.52 17.91 -1.99
C MET A 462 -29.59 19.00 -3.08
N LEU A 463 -30.69 19.74 -3.10
CA LEU A 463 -30.89 20.95 -3.89
C LEU A 463 -30.54 22.16 -3.04
N LEU A 464 -29.76 23.08 -3.58
CA LEU A 464 -29.47 24.39 -2.97
C LEU A 464 -29.83 25.50 -3.94
N LYS A 465 -30.54 26.53 -3.46
CA LYS A 465 -30.87 27.75 -4.19
C LYS A 465 -30.43 28.97 -3.37
N PHE A 466 -29.59 29.79 -3.98
CA PHE A 466 -29.08 31.04 -3.41
C PHE A 466 -29.54 32.22 -4.28
N THR A 467 -29.68 33.40 -3.67
CA THR A 467 -29.78 34.68 -4.38
C THR A 467 -28.74 35.67 -3.85
N TYR A 468 -28.28 36.55 -4.73
CA TYR A 468 -27.32 37.61 -4.43
C TYR A 468 -27.63 38.86 -5.25
N SER A 469 -27.11 40.01 -4.81
CA SER A 469 -27.29 41.30 -5.48
C SER A 469 -26.46 41.38 -6.77
N LYS A 470 -27.12 41.75 -7.87
CA LYS A 470 -26.51 41.84 -9.22
C LYS A 470 -25.51 43.00 -9.40
N ASN A 471 -25.43 43.92 -8.42
CA ASN A 471 -24.38 44.92 -8.38
C ASN A 471 -23.02 44.31 -7.98
N ASP A 472 -23.04 43.17 -7.28
CA ASP A 472 -21.88 42.53 -6.69
C ASP A 472 -21.28 41.48 -7.66
N LEU A 473 -20.81 42.01 -8.80
CA LEU A 473 -19.82 41.47 -9.75
C LEU A 473 -20.30 40.71 -11.01
N ASN A 474 -19.49 40.89 -12.07
CA ASN A 474 -19.54 40.17 -13.35
C ASN A 474 -18.69 38.87 -13.33
N THR A 475 -18.40 38.31 -12.15
CA THR A 475 -17.38 37.25 -11.96
C THR A 475 -18.01 35.96 -11.44
N PRO A 476 -17.69 34.78 -12.00
CA PRO A 476 -18.15 33.50 -11.45
C PRO A 476 -17.56 33.22 -10.06
N PHE A 477 -18.25 32.35 -9.31
CA PHE A 477 -17.84 31.93 -7.98
C PHE A 477 -18.10 30.44 -7.72
N ASN A 478 -17.32 29.91 -6.78
CA ASN A 478 -17.32 28.52 -6.37
C ASN A 478 -17.99 28.38 -5.00
N VAL A 479 -18.85 27.37 -4.84
CA VAL A 479 -19.44 27.03 -3.54
C VAL A 479 -18.78 25.76 -3.00
N TYR A 480 -18.40 25.78 -1.73
CA TYR A 480 -17.86 24.64 -1.01
C TYR A 480 -18.76 24.31 0.19
N LEU A 481 -18.90 23.03 0.50
CA LEU A 481 -19.58 22.54 1.71
C LEU A 481 -18.51 22.15 2.74
N ARG A 482 -18.59 22.74 3.94
CA ARG A 482 -17.65 22.54 5.05
C ARG A 482 -18.35 22.00 6.30
N ASN A 483 -17.63 21.17 7.06
CA ASN A 483 -17.98 20.84 8.44
C ASN A 483 -16.70 20.73 9.30
N GLU A 484 -16.43 21.74 10.13
CA GLU A 484 -15.22 21.78 10.97
C GLU A 484 -15.14 20.63 12.00
N LYS A 485 -16.26 20.01 12.39
CA LYS A 485 -16.26 18.87 13.34
C LYS A 485 -15.94 17.53 12.70
N LEU A 486 -16.18 17.39 11.40
CA LEU A 486 -15.95 16.15 10.66
C LEU A 486 -14.69 16.22 9.77
N ALA A 487 -14.04 17.37 9.68
CA ALA A 487 -12.94 17.65 8.74
C ALA A 487 -13.32 17.26 7.30
N ILE A 488 -14.40 17.87 6.81
CA ILE A 488 -14.90 17.69 5.43
C ILE A 488 -14.92 19.06 4.75
N PHE A 489 -14.30 19.16 3.57
CA PHE A 489 -14.38 20.31 2.68
C PHE A 489 -14.57 19.88 1.21
N HIS A 490 -15.74 20.16 0.62
CA HIS A 490 -16.11 19.61 -0.69
C HIS A 490 -16.63 20.68 -1.67
N LYS A 491 -16.01 20.83 -2.84
CA LYS A 491 -16.42 21.78 -3.89
C LYS A 491 -17.69 21.30 -4.60
N LEU A 492 -18.72 22.14 -4.62
CA LEU A 492 -19.98 21.87 -5.31
C LEU A 492 -19.87 22.34 -6.77
N LYS A 493 -20.38 21.53 -7.71
CA LYS A 493 -20.50 21.93 -9.13
C LYS A 493 -21.92 22.44 -9.38
N PRO A 494 -22.10 23.64 -9.97
CA PRO A 494 -23.42 24.11 -10.39
C PRO A 494 -23.95 23.22 -11.52
N LYS A 495 -25.28 23.14 -11.67
CA LYS A 495 -25.88 22.32 -12.73
C LYS A 495 -26.45 23.13 -13.88
N ASP A 496 -27.21 24.17 -13.54
CA ASP A 496 -27.77 25.16 -14.46
C ASP A 496 -27.74 26.55 -13.80
N MET A 497 -27.59 27.60 -14.61
CA MET A 497 -27.64 29.00 -14.14
C MET A 497 -28.77 29.74 -14.85
N THR A 498 -29.64 30.43 -14.11
CA THR A 498 -30.73 31.22 -14.70
C THR A 498 -30.57 32.69 -14.30
N ILE A 499 -30.34 33.55 -15.28
CA ILE A 499 -30.01 34.97 -15.05
C ILE A 499 -31.27 35.82 -15.21
N HIS A 500 -31.78 36.33 -14.09
CA HIS A 500 -32.70 37.47 -14.06
C HIS A 500 -32.05 38.60 -13.25
N ASP A 501 -32.83 39.48 -12.61
CA ASP A 501 -32.29 40.60 -11.82
C ASP A 501 -31.91 40.19 -10.38
N GLU A 502 -32.52 39.11 -9.88
CA GLU A 502 -31.82 38.16 -9.00
C GLU A 502 -31.23 37.05 -9.88
N VAL A 503 -30.01 36.59 -9.59
CA VAL A 503 -29.44 35.37 -10.20
C VAL A 503 -29.66 34.21 -9.24
N GLU A 504 -30.38 33.19 -9.69
CA GLU A 504 -30.66 31.99 -8.90
C GLU A 504 -29.80 30.82 -9.41
N LEU A 505 -28.92 30.33 -8.55
CA LEU A 505 -28.00 29.22 -8.86
C LEU A 505 -28.49 27.92 -8.23
N GLU A 506 -28.59 26.86 -9.02
CA GLU A 506 -29.01 25.55 -8.57
C GLU A 506 -27.85 24.55 -8.50
N TYR A 507 -27.56 24.06 -7.29
CA TYR A 507 -26.59 22.99 -7.05
C TYR A 507 -27.33 21.69 -6.72
N THR A 508 -27.07 20.64 -7.50
CA THR A 508 -27.52 19.27 -7.21
C THR A 508 -26.35 18.46 -6.67
N VAL A 509 -26.34 18.17 -5.37
CA VAL A 509 -25.26 17.40 -4.73
C VAL A 509 -25.72 15.96 -4.51
N THR A 510 -25.08 14.98 -5.14
CA THR A 510 -25.49 13.57 -5.01
C THR A 510 -25.03 13.02 -3.65
N THR A 511 -25.94 12.45 -2.86
CA THR A 511 -25.62 12.01 -1.49
C THR A 511 -24.68 10.80 -1.48
N LYS A 512 -24.58 10.05 -2.59
CA LYS A 512 -23.54 9.01 -2.76
C LYS A 512 -22.11 9.56 -2.62
N GLN A 513 -21.87 10.83 -2.93
CA GLN A 513 -20.53 11.43 -2.79
C GLN A 513 -20.22 11.88 -1.36
N ILE A 514 -21.18 11.85 -0.43
CA ILE A 514 -21.08 12.47 0.89
C ILE A 514 -21.47 11.51 2.02
N PHE A 515 -22.65 10.89 1.95
CA PHE A 515 -23.15 9.98 3.00
C PHE A 515 -22.43 8.63 3.02
N TYR A 516 -21.82 8.21 1.91
CA TYR A 516 -20.95 7.03 1.88
C TYR A 516 -19.57 7.28 2.50
N GLN A 517 -19.16 8.54 2.64
CA GLN A 517 -17.85 8.91 3.22
C GLN A 517 -17.94 9.28 4.71
N HIS A 518 -19.11 9.68 5.23
CA HIS A 518 -19.24 9.98 6.66
C HIS A 518 -20.59 9.56 7.28
N PRO A 519 -20.63 8.55 8.19
CA PRO A 519 -21.87 8.00 8.76
C PRO A 519 -22.54 8.89 9.83
N LYS A 520 -22.11 10.16 9.95
CA LYS A 520 -22.60 11.14 10.93
C LYS A 520 -23.01 12.47 10.28
N PHE A 521 -23.40 12.45 9.00
CA PHE A 521 -23.77 13.67 8.25
C PHE A 521 -24.88 14.48 8.95
N ASP A 522 -25.91 13.80 9.47
CA ASP A 522 -27.03 14.39 10.22
C ASP A 522 -26.65 14.98 11.60
N GLN A 523 -25.35 15.03 11.96
CA GLN A 523 -24.86 15.49 13.27
C GLN A 523 -23.80 16.61 13.14
N GLY A 524 -24.22 17.82 12.80
CA GLY A 524 -23.34 18.99 12.80
C GLY A 524 -24.04 20.31 12.49
N VAL A 525 -23.28 21.39 12.63
CA VAL A 525 -23.51 22.63 11.85
C VAL A 525 -22.74 22.42 10.55
N TRP A 526 -23.41 22.64 9.42
CA TRP A 526 -22.78 22.64 8.10
C TRP A 526 -22.64 24.06 7.60
N GLU A 527 -21.60 24.32 6.84
CA GLU A 527 -21.27 25.68 6.40
C GLU A 527 -21.08 25.70 4.88
N PHE A 528 -21.81 26.57 4.21
CA PHE A 528 -21.60 26.86 2.79
C PHE A 528 -20.62 28.01 2.68
N VAL A 529 -19.46 27.73 2.08
CA VAL A 529 -18.34 28.65 1.93
C VAL A 529 -18.29 29.06 0.46
N LEU A 530 -18.69 30.29 0.15
CA LEU A 530 -18.64 30.85 -1.20
C LEU A 530 -17.29 31.54 -1.41
N VAL A 531 -16.56 31.18 -2.46
CA VAL A 531 -15.26 31.78 -2.84
C VAL A 531 -15.32 32.18 -4.30
N LYS A 532 -15.14 33.47 -4.58
CA LYS A 532 -15.11 34.05 -5.93
C LYS A 532 -13.79 33.72 -6.63
N ASP A 533 -13.82 33.50 -7.95
CA ASP A 533 -12.58 33.25 -8.70
C ASP A 533 -11.65 34.47 -8.61
N GLY A 534 -10.44 34.27 -8.05
CA GLY A 534 -9.40 35.29 -7.88
C GLY A 534 -9.32 35.97 -6.51
N GLU A 535 -10.25 35.72 -5.58
CA GLU A 535 -10.26 36.36 -4.25
C GLU A 535 -10.16 35.36 -3.10
N ASN A 536 -9.54 35.80 -1.99
CA ASN A 536 -9.33 34.99 -0.78
C ASN A 536 -10.39 35.21 0.32
N GLU A 537 -11.31 36.16 0.11
CA GLU A 537 -12.49 36.36 0.96
C GLU A 537 -13.50 35.23 0.73
N ALA A 538 -14.23 34.84 1.78
CA ALA A 538 -15.22 33.77 1.68
C ALA A 538 -16.43 34.01 2.58
N THR A 539 -17.61 34.17 1.99
CA THR A 539 -18.88 34.25 2.73
C THR A 539 -19.23 32.87 3.27
N VAL A 540 -19.43 32.76 4.58
CA VAL A 540 -19.74 31.50 5.29
C VAL A 540 -21.16 31.52 5.81
N LEU A 541 -22.04 30.74 5.17
CA LEU A 541 -23.45 30.62 5.55
C LEU A 541 -23.65 29.34 6.38
N GLN A 542 -23.98 29.48 7.66
CA GLN A 542 -24.17 28.35 8.57
C GLN A 542 -25.59 27.79 8.50
N TRP A 543 -25.71 26.46 8.45
CA TRP A 543 -26.97 25.72 8.50
C TRP A 543 -26.95 24.67 9.61
N GLN A 544 -28.06 24.59 10.35
CA GLN A 544 -28.32 23.55 11.34
C GLN A 544 -29.78 23.11 11.20
N GLN A 545 -30.03 21.79 11.27
CA GLN A 545 -31.38 21.24 11.11
C GLN A 545 -32.23 21.47 12.38
N GLU A 546 -33.40 22.10 12.22
CA GLU A 546 -34.43 22.10 13.26
C GLU A 546 -35.12 20.73 13.37
N ARG A 547 -35.44 20.32 14.60
CA ARG A 547 -36.14 19.06 14.87
C ARG A 547 -37.62 19.17 14.53
N VAL A 548 -38.09 18.43 13.51
CA VAL A 548 -39.50 18.08 13.34
C VAL A 548 -39.64 16.62 12.93
N ASP A 549 -40.46 15.88 13.65
CA ASP A 549 -40.60 14.43 13.53
C ASP A 549 -41.73 14.04 12.55
N LEU A 550 -41.39 13.38 11.45
CA LEU A 550 -42.22 12.37 10.73
C LEU A 550 -41.51 11.92 9.44
N LYS A 551 -41.26 10.61 9.29
CA LYS A 551 -40.77 10.01 8.03
C LYS A 551 -41.73 8.91 7.58
N LYS A 552 -42.43 9.13 6.45
CA LYS A 552 -43.35 8.15 5.86
C LYS A 552 -42.56 7.07 5.11
N LEU A 553 -42.85 5.80 5.36
CA LEU A 553 -42.17 4.66 4.75
C LEU A 553 -43.16 3.79 3.97
N THR A 554 -42.86 3.44 2.74
CA THR A 554 -43.69 2.51 1.96
C THR A 554 -43.15 1.09 2.10
N ILE A 555 -43.97 0.14 2.57
CA ILE A 555 -43.63 -1.28 2.66
C ILE A 555 -44.66 -2.08 1.85
N ASN A 556 -44.20 -2.77 0.79
CA ASN A 556 -45.06 -3.55 -0.10
C ASN A 556 -46.23 -2.72 -0.67
N GLY A 557 -45.93 -1.54 -1.21
CA GLY A 557 -46.89 -0.53 -1.71
C GLY A 557 -47.66 0.25 -0.65
N VAL A 558 -47.99 -0.42 0.47
CA VAL A 558 -48.70 0.19 1.60
C VAL A 558 -47.82 1.29 2.19
N LEU A 559 -48.38 2.49 2.29
CA LEU A 559 -47.74 3.58 3.00
C LEU A 559 -47.87 3.34 4.51
N TYR A 560 -46.84 3.67 5.28
CA TYR A 560 -46.88 3.63 6.74
C TYR A 560 -46.38 4.97 7.28
N ASN A 561 -47.05 5.44 8.33
CA ASN A 561 -46.51 6.51 9.17
C ASN A 561 -45.58 5.83 10.18
N ILE A 562 -44.33 6.30 10.30
CA ILE A 562 -43.38 5.78 11.28
C ILE A 562 -42.97 6.88 12.24
N THR A 563 -43.09 6.55 13.52
CA THR A 563 -42.59 7.35 14.63
C THR A 563 -41.47 6.55 15.32
N VAL A 564 -40.30 7.18 15.47
CA VAL A 564 -39.11 6.53 16.02
C VAL A 564 -38.88 7.06 17.43
N HIS A 565 -38.85 6.18 18.43
CA HIS A 565 -38.50 6.50 19.80
C HIS A 565 -37.10 5.95 20.12
N HIS A 566 -36.49 6.44 21.21
CA HIS A 566 -35.09 6.16 21.54
C HIS A 566 -34.74 4.68 21.78
N SER A 567 -35.73 3.80 21.94
CA SER A 567 -35.56 2.37 22.25
C SER A 567 -36.50 1.43 21.48
N PHE A 568 -37.48 1.94 20.73
CA PHE A 568 -38.35 1.15 19.84
C PHE A 568 -39.03 2.04 18.78
N MET A 569 -39.65 1.42 17.78
CA MET A 569 -40.32 2.09 16.67
C MET A 569 -41.81 1.75 16.66
N THR A 570 -42.67 2.74 16.41
CA THR A 570 -44.11 2.54 16.19
C THR A 570 -44.45 2.79 14.72
N VAL A 571 -45.29 1.93 14.16
CA VAL A 571 -45.55 1.85 12.71
C VAL A 571 -47.05 1.73 12.47
N GLU A 572 -47.65 2.74 11.86
CA GLU A 572 -49.10 2.83 11.65
C GLU A 572 -49.44 2.70 10.15
N LYS A 573 -50.46 1.90 9.83
CA LYS A 573 -50.71 1.37 8.48
C LYS A 573 -51.70 2.22 7.69
N ASN A 574 -51.30 2.72 6.52
CA ASN A 574 -52.09 3.58 5.64
C ASN A 574 -52.41 2.83 4.32
N GLU A 575 -53.67 2.41 4.17
CA GLU A 575 -54.04 1.19 3.43
C GLU A 575 -54.12 1.29 1.89
N SER A 576 -53.00 1.12 1.17
CA SER A 576 -53.01 0.84 -0.28
C SER A 576 -51.85 -0.07 -0.72
N ARG A 577 -52.12 -1.35 -1.00
CA ARG A 577 -51.08 -2.40 -1.22
C ARG A 577 -50.39 -2.37 -2.61
N LYS A 578 -49.22 -3.04 -2.67
CA LYS A 578 -48.39 -3.52 -3.81
C LYS A 578 -47.26 -2.61 -4.33
N GLU A 579 -45.99 -3.04 -4.50
CA GLU A 579 -45.37 -4.36 -4.20
C GLU A 579 -43.81 -4.28 -3.93
N ILE A 580 -42.93 -4.93 -4.71
CA ILE A 580 -41.58 -5.50 -4.39
C ILE A 580 -40.38 -4.50 -4.59
N ALA A 581 -39.20 -4.50 -3.92
CA ALA A 581 -38.35 -5.41 -3.10
C ALA A 581 -37.10 -6.08 -3.80
N LYS A 582 -35.90 -6.01 -3.17
CA LYS A 582 -34.59 -6.66 -3.52
C LYS A 582 -33.82 -6.01 -4.72
N SER A 583 -32.49 -6.15 -4.90
CA SER A 583 -31.45 -7.05 -4.32
C SER A 583 -30.06 -6.39 -4.07
N SER A 584 -29.06 -7.21 -3.68
CA SER A 584 -27.64 -6.93 -3.34
C SER A 584 -26.71 -6.67 -4.56
N ILE A 585 -25.43 -6.25 -4.39
CA ILE A 585 -24.19 -7.08 -4.24
C ILE A 585 -23.00 -6.21 -3.72
N LYS A 586 -21.81 -6.80 -3.49
CA LYS A 586 -20.65 -6.28 -2.71
C LYS A 586 -19.37 -6.00 -3.56
N ASP A 587 -18.35 -5.48 -2.86
CA ASP A 587 -16.88 -5.63 -3.03
C ASP A 587 -16.15 -5.00 -4.26
N GLU A 588 -15.09 -4.22 -4.01
CA GLU A 588 -13.90 -4.04 -4.87
C GLU A 588 -12.71 -3.42 -4.08
N LEU A 589 -11.48 -3.41 -4.64
CA LEU A 589 -10.19 -3.35 -3.89
C LEU A 589 -9.42 -2.00 -3.96
N GLU A 590 -8.53 -1.77 -2.98
CA GLU A 590 -7.51 -0.69 -2.99
C GLU A 590 -6.06 -1.20 -2.94
N TRP A 591 -5.11 -0.35 -3.38
CA TRP A 591 -3.72 -0.72 -3.72
C TRP A 591 -2.64 -0.11 -2.80
N GLN A 592 -1.51 -0.81 -2.61
CA GLN A 592 -0.33 -0.31 -1.88
C GLN A 592 0.88 -0.08 -2.81
N GLN A 593 1.65 0.98 -2.57
CA GLN A 593 2.98 1.23 -3.16
C GLN A 593 4.06 0.37 -2.49
N PHE A 594 5.10 -0.04 -3.23
CA PHE A 594 6.15 -0.93 -2.73
C PHE A 594 7.47 -0.17 -2.43
N LYS A 595 8.40 -0.87 -1.76
CA LYS A 595 9.78 -0.45 -1.51
C LYS A 595 10.72 -1.60 -1.85
N GLY A 596 11.79 -1.31 -2.58
CA GLY A 596 12.55 -2.28 -3.37
C GLY A 596 13.65 -3.08 -2.68
N ASP A 597 13.62 -3.27 -1.35
CA ASP A 597 14.71 -3.97 -0.62
C ASP A 597 14.55 -5.50 -0.57
N TYR A 598 13.46 -6.05 -1.11
CA TYR A 598 13.11 -7.48 -1.02
C TYR A 598 13.56 -8.32 -2.22
N LEU A 599 14.35 -7.74 -3.12
CA LEU A 599 14.75 -8.35 -4.38
C LEU A 599 16.26 -8.28 -4.50
N LEU A 600 16.92 -9.21 -3.79
CA LEU A 600 18.22 -9.64 -4.25
C LEU A 600 18.00 -10.22 -5.65
N LEU A 601 18.75 -9.70 -6.61
CA LEU A 601 18.96 -10.46 -7.84
C LEU A 601 19.84 -11.63 -7.43
N GLU A 602 19.40 -12.87 -7.70
CA GLU A 602 20.30 -14.00 -7.57
C GLU A 602 21.47 -13.75 -8.54
N GLN A 603 22.70 -14.10 -8.16
CA GLN A 603 23.79 -14.20 -9.14
C GLN A 603 23.44 -15.42 -10.00
N PRO A 604 22.95 -15.25 -11.25
CA PRO A 604 22.37 -16.35 -12.00
C PRO A 604 23.46 -17.41 -12.24
N GLN A 605 23.29 -18.59 -11.63
CA GLN A 605 24.22 -19.67 -11.87
C GLN A 605 23.98 -20.17 -13.29
N VAL A 606 24.98 -19.95 -14.15
CA VAL A 606 24.98 -20.42 -15.53
C VAL A 606 25.16 -21.94 -15.49
N GLU A 607 24.05 -22.65 -15.53
CA GLU A 607 24.03 -24.10 -15.75
C GLU A 607 24.58 -24.39 -17.17
N PRO A 608 25.35 -25.49 -17.36
CA PRO A 608 26.19 -25.64 -18.53
C PRO A 608 25.39 -25.80 -19.83
N PHE A 609 25.75 -24.99 -20.83
CA PHE A 609 25.25 -25.14 -22.20
C PHE A 609 25.62 -26.50 -22.79
N SER A 610 24.71 -27.06 -23.59
CA SER A 610 24.94 -28.29 -24.34
C SER A 610 25.49 -27.98 -25.73
N ASN A 611 26.52 -28.73 -26.13
CA ASN A 611 27.04 -28.71 -27.51
C ASN A 611 26.24 -29.62 -28.48
N TYR A 612 25.20 -30.30 -27.99
CA TYR A 612 24.47 -31.36 -28.71
C TYR A 612 22.95 -31.28 -28.57
N LYS A 613 22.44 -30.28 -27.83
CA LYS A 613 21.01 -30.06 -27.55
C LYS A 613 20.69 -28.58 -27.76
N LEU A 614 19.45 -28.29 -28.13
CA LEU A 614 18.98 -26.92 -28.29
C LEU A 614 18.84 -26.25 -26.92
N ASN A 615 19.54 -25.14 -26.71
CA ASN A 615 19.66 -24.45 -25.43
C ASN A 615 18.51 -23.44 -25.25
N VAL A 616 17.51 -23.83 -24.48
CA VAL A 616 16.27 -23.08 -24.27
C VAL A 616 16.32 -22.33 -22.95
N LEU A 617 16.44 -21.01 -23.00
CA LEU A 617 16.39 -20.18 -21.81
C LEU A 617 14.94 -20.04 -21.32
N TYR A 618 14.66 -20.29 -20.05
CA TYR A 618 13.36 -20.01 -19.44
C TYR A 618 13.50 -19.23 -18.14
N MET A 619 12.45 -18.53 -17.71
CA MET A 619 12.44 -17.81 -16.43
C MET A 619 11.65 -18.61 -15.37
N PRO A 620 12.31 -19.18 -14.34
CA PRO A 620 11.62 -19.85 -13.25
C PRO A 620 10.68 -18.90 -12.49
N TRP A 621 9.55 -19.42 -12.00
CA TRP A 621 8.53 -18.56 -11.37
C TRP A 621 7.68 -19.23 -10.29
N ILE A 622 7.16 -20.42 -10.56
CA ILE A 622 6.33 -21.20 -9.63
C ILE A 622 6.70 -22.67 -9.81
N ASP A 623 7.25 -23.31 -8.79
CA ASP A 623 7.68 -24.71 -8.83
C ASP A 623 6.65 -25.66 -9.46
N ARG A 624 5.42 -25.67 -8.94
CA ARG A 624 4.36 -26.61 -9.36
C ARG A 624 3.68 -26.25 -10.69
N SER A 625 4.05 -25.14 -11.33
CA SER A 625 3.34 -24.62 -12.51
C SER A 625 4.30 -24.28 -13.66
N THR A 626 5.20 -23.32 -13.45
CA THR A 626 6.22 -22.94 -14.46
C THR A 626 7.31 -24.00 -14.51
N ASN A 627 7.97 -24.25 -13.38
CA ASN A 627 9.16 -25.09 -13.34
C ASN A 627 8.77 -26.56 -13.62
N GLY A 628 7.62 -27.01 -13.07
CA GLY A 628 7.06 -28.33 -13.30
C GLY A 628 6.58 -28.60 -14.73
N LEU A 629 6.09 -27.59 -15.47
CA LEU A 629 5.79 -27.78 -16.90
C LEU A 629 7.07 -27.98 -17.71
N ILE A 630 8.12 -27.20 -17.41
CA ILE A 630 9.42 -27.30 -18.07
C ILE A 630 10.07 -28.66 -17.77
N ASP A 631 10.08 -29.10 -16.51
CA ASP A 631 10.54 -30.42 -16.06
C ASP A 631 9.83 -31.59 -16.77
N ILE A 632 8.51 -31.45 -17.03
CA ILE A 632 7.74 -32.45 -17.78
C ILE A 632 8.19 -32.55 -19.24
N ILE A 633 8.48 -31.41 -19.89
CA ILE A 633 8.94 -31.33 -21.28
C ILE A 633 10.38 -31.84 -21.39
N GLU A 634 11.29 -31.35 -20.55
CA GLU A 634 12.71 -31.70 -20.55
C GLU A 634 12.96 -33.20 -20.31
N LYS A 635 12.15 -33.84 -19.48
CA LYS A 635 12.17 -35.31 -19.27
C LYS A 635 11.63 -36.13 -20.45
N ARG A 636 11.19 -35.48 -21.54
CA ARG A 636 10.54 -36.10 -22.71
C ARG A 636 11.14 -35.68 -24.06
N THR A 637 12.14 -34.80 -24.07
CA THR A 637 12.74 -34.21 -25.27
C THR A 637 14.26 -34.18 -25.17
N ASP A 638 14.94 -33.91 -26.29
CA ASP A 638 16.35 -33.57 -26.35
C ASP A 638 16.63 -32.05 -26.33
N LEU A 639 15.69 -31.26 -25.81
CA LEU A 639 15.93 -29.86 -25.39
C LEU A 639 16.82 -29.80 -24.13
N ASN A 640 17.44 -28.65 -23.88
CA ASN A 640 18.23 -28.33 -22.68
C ASN A 640 17.68 -27.02 -22.06
N PHE A 641 16.93 -27.10 -20.97
CA PHE A 641 16.23 -25.93 -20.41
C PHE A 641 17.06 -25.20 -19.35
N ILE A 642 17.64 -24.07 -19.74
CA ILE A 642 18.54 -23.29 -18.89
C ILE A 642 17.74 -22.26 -18.07
N PRO A 643 17.79 -22.31 -16.72
CA PRO A 643 16.96 -21.47 -15.85
C PRO A 643 17.56 -20.08 -15.60
N PHE A 644 16.92 -19.04 -16.14
CA PHE A 644 17.23 -17.63 -15.90
C PHE A 644 16.73 -17.14 -14.53
N ARG A 645 17.44 -17.51 -13.46
CA ARG A 645 17.14 -17.07 -12.09
C ARG A 645 17.58 -15.62 -11.87
N PHE A 646 16.72 -14.66 -12.24
CA PHE A 646 16.99 -13.23 -12.06
C PHE A 646 16.51 -12.65 -10.72
N PHE A 647 15.56 -13.31 -10.04
CA PHE A 647 15.01 -12.87 -8.74
C PHE A 647 15.03 -14.04 -7.74
N ILE A 648 15.45 -13.78 -6.49
CA ILE A 648 15.36 -14.78 -5.41
C ILE A 648 13.90 -15.05 -5.00
N ASP A 649 13.69 -16.16 -4.28
CA ASP A 649 12.50 -16.49 -3.49
C ASP A 649 11.15 -16.41 -4.23
N VAL A 650 11.16 -16.44 -5.58
CA VAL A 650 9.96 -16.42 -6.43
C VAL A 650 8.99 -17.57 -6.14
N ASN A 651 9.40 -18.60 -5.41
CA ASN A 651 8.51 -19.68 -4.98
C ASN A 651 7.56 -19.26 -3.84
N GLU A 652 7.87 -18.23 -3.04
CA GLU A 652 6.93 -17.62 -2.11
C GLU A 652 5.96 -16.64 -2.79
N HIS A 653 4.65 -16.78 -2.51
CA HIS A 653 3.62 -15.89 -3.06
C HIS A 653 3.86 -14.41 -2.69
N LYS A 654 4.25 -14.13 -1.43
CA LYS A 654 4.49 -12.75 -0.96
C LYS A 654 5.59 -12.08 -1.76
N GLU A 655 6.65 -12.84 -2.03
CA GLU A 655 7.81 -12.35 -2.77
C GLU A 655 7.43 -12.16 -4.24
N ARG A 656 6.71 -13.08 -4.90
CA ARG A 656 6.14 -12.82 -6.24
C ARG A 656 5.34 -11.51 -6.33
N THR A 657 4.52 -11.20 -5.31
CA THR A 657 3.78 -9.92 -5.28
C THR A 657 4.72 -8.71 -5.23
N LYS A 658 5.81 -8.78 -4.46
CA LYS A 658 6.86 -7.76 -4.42
C LYS A 658 7.64 -7.66 -5.74
N VAL A 659 8.04 -8.79 -6.33
CA VAL A 659 8.72 -8.85 -7.65
C VAL A 659 7.90 -8.13 -8.71
N ILE A 660 6.59 -8.44 -8.80
CA ILE A 660 5.68 -7.84 -9.79
C ILE A 660 5.56 -6.33 -9.59
N ALA A 661 5.32 -5.87 -8.36
CA ALA A 661 5.15 -4.44 -8.09
C ALA A 661 6.44 -3.65 -8.30
N TYR A 662 7.57 -4.11 -7.75
CA TYR A 662 8.87 -3.48 -7.96
C TYR A 662 9.25 -3.44 -9.45
N THR A 663 8.92 -4.47 -10.23
CA THR A 663 9.23 -4.47 -11.67
C THR A 663 8.38 -3.49 -12.47
N ARG A 664 7.15 -3.21 -12.04
CA ARG A 664 6.36 -2.09 -12.58
C ARG A 664 6.99 -0.74 -12.21
N GLU A 665 7.41 -0.58 -10.95
CA GLU A 665 7.99 0.65 -10.41
C GLU A 665 9.41 0.95 -10.97
N ASN A 666 10.19 -0.06 -11.34
CA ASN A 666 11.63 0.05 -11.67
C ASN A 666 11.98 -0.45 -13.08
N LYS A 667 10.99 -0.51 -14.00
CA LYS A 667 11.10 -1.14 -15.34
C LYS A 667 12.42 -0.86 -16.04
N ASN A 668 12.79 0.41 -16.22
CA ASN A 668 13.97 0.80 -17.02
C ASN A 668 15.29 0.30 -16.43
N ARG A 669 15.43 0.31 -15.08
CA ARG A 669 16.63 -0.18 -14.39
C ARG A 669 16.77 -1.68 -14.56
N ILE A 670 15.70 -2.43 -14.25
CA ILE A 670 15.68 -3.89 -14.35
C ILE A 670 15.94 -4.31 -15.81
N LYS A 671 15.35 -3.61 -16.78
CA LYS A 671 15.59 -3.84 -18.21
C LYS A 671 17.08 -3.73 -18.56
N ALA A 672 17.76 -2.70 -18.07
CA ALA A 672 19.20 -2.50 -18.32
C ALA A 672 20.06 -3.57 -17.62
N GLU A 673 19.79 -3.88 -16.34
CA GLU A 673 20.51 -4.91 -15.58
C GLU A 673 20.35 -6.30 -16.22
N MET A 674 19.12 -6.66 -16.59
CA MET A 674 18.75 -7.91 -17.26
C MET A 674 19.37 -8.03 -18.66
N LYS A 675 19.28 -6.96 -19.47
CA LYS A 675 19.87 -6.91 -20.82
C LYS A 675 21.39 -7.01 -20.81
N ASN A 676 22.04 -6.38 -19.83
CA ASN A 676 23.47 -6.50 -19.64
C ASN A 676 23.83 -7.93 -19.22
N TYR A 677 23.10 -8.52 -18.27
CA TYR A 677 23.39 -9.88 -17.80
C TYR A 677 23.27 -10.92 -18.93
N LEU A 678 22.18 -10.90 -19.67
CA LEU A 678 21.92 -11.82 -20.78
C LEU A 678 23.02 -11.73 -21.86
N ARG A 679 23.40 -10.51 -22.26
CA ARG A 679 24.50 -10.27 -23.22
C ARG A 679 25.87 -10.80 -22.77
N THR A 680 26.11 -10.94 -21.46
CA THR A 680 27.41 -11.38 -20.93
C THR A 680 27.48 -12.89 -20.67
N HIS A 681 26.35 -13.54 -20.38
CA HIS A 681 26.35 -14.92 -19.84
C HIS A 681 25.50 -15.91 -20.65
N PHE A 682 24.62 -15.43 -21.53
CA PHE A 682 23.67 -16.24 -22.28
C PHE A 682 23.83 -16.00 -23.79
N ILE A 683 25.07 -16.21 -24.26
CA ILE A 683 25.48 -16.02 -25.66
C ILE A 683 25.06 -17.22 -26.52
N ASP A 684 25.14 -18.44 -25.97
CA ASP A 684 24.84 -19.70 -26.65
C ASP A 684 23.38 -20.17 -26.39
N VAL A 685 22.42 -19.23 -26.41
CA VAL A 685 20.98 -19.50 -26.27
C VAL A 685 20.29 -19.49 -27.63
N ASP A 686 19.65 -20.59 -27.99
CA ASP A 686 18.94 -20.76 -29.26
C ASP A 686 17.53 -20.14 -29.23
N ALA A 687 16.84 -20.24 -28.09
CA ALA A 687 15.46 -19.77 -27.94
C ALA A 687 15.09 -19.44 -26.48
N VAL A 688 13.99 -18.70 -26.31
CA VAL A 688 13.44 -18.32 -25.00
C VAL A 688 12.01 -18.84 -24.86
N VAL A 689 11.77 -19.63 -23.81
CA VAL A 689 10.44 -20.15 -23.45
C VAL A 689 9.93 -19.50 -22.17
N VAL A 690 8.65 -19.14 -22.17
CA VAL A 690 7.92 -18.63 -21.00
C VAL A 690 6.61 -19.39 -20.84
N THR A 691 6.11 -19.56 -19.61
CA THR A 691 4.82 -20.24 -19.38
C THR A 691 3.64 -19.31 -19.11
N LEU A 692 3.91 -17.99 -19.08
CA LEU A 692 2.97 -16.87 -18.99
C LEU A 692 3.73 -15.56 -19.30
N ASP A 693 3.11 -14.55 -19.93
CA ASP A 693 3.77 -13.25 -20.22
C ASP A 693 3.01 -12.00 -19.75
N TRP A 694 1.86 -12.18 -19.08
CA TRP A 694 1.00 -11.07 -18.66
C TRP A 694 1.46 -10.37 -17.36
N ILE A 695 2.46 -10.90 -16.65
CA ILE A 695 3.06 -10.23 -15.47
C ILE A 695 4.29 -9.40 -15.86
N ALA A 696 4.43 -8.22 -15.24
CA ALA A 696 5.53 -7.29 -15.54
C ALA A 696 6.96 -7.90 -15.50
N PRO A 697 7.32 -8.83 -14.57
CA PRO A 697 8.65 -9.46 -14.58
C PRO A 697 8.98 -10.24 -15.86
N ILE A 698 8.07 -11.13 -16.28
CA ILE A 698 8.31 -11.99 -17.45
C ILE A 698 8.05 -11.21 -18.76
N HIS A 699 7.10 -10.28 -18.75
CA HIS A 699 6.89 -9.34 -19.86
C HIS A 699 8.15 -8.52 -20.17
N LEU A 700 8.84 -8.06 -19.12
CA LEU A 700 10.07 -7.30 -19.26
C LEU A 700 11.24 -8.18 -19.74
N PHE A 701 11.30 -9.43 -19.30
CA PHE A 701 12.25 -10.43 -19.83
C PHE A 701 12.04 -10.66 -21.33
N ILE A 702 10.80 -10.77 -21.80
CA ILE A 702 10.49 -10.91 -23.24
C ILE A 702 10.85 -9.65 -24.03
N GLU A 703 10.57 -8.45 -23.50
CA GLU A 703 11.06 -7.19 -24.10
C GLU A 703 12.57 -7.18 -24.26
N VAL A 704 13.32 -7.65 -23.25
CA VAL A 704 14.78 -7.72 -23.30
C VAL A 704 15.24 -8.75 -24.33
N CYS A 705 14.70 -9.96 -24.32
CA CYS A 705 15.09 -11.03 -25.23
C CYS A 705 14.83 -10.66 -26.70
N LYS A 706 13.72 -9.98 -27.00
CA LYS A 706 13.42 -9.47 -28.35
C LYS A 706 14.34 -8.31 -28.75
N GLU A 707 14.81 -7.51 -27.79
CA GLU A 707 15.90 -6.52 -27.99
C GLU A 707 17.32 -7.15 -28.06
N LEU A 708 17.42 -8.48 -27.96
CA LEU A 708 18.61 -9.29 -28.21
C LEU A 708 18.42 -10.22 -29.42
N GLU A 709 17.35 -10.04 -30.20
CA GLU A 709 16.98 -10.85 -31.37
C GLU A 709 16.73 -12.35 -31.07
N LEU A 710 16.58 -12.71 -29.79
CA LEU A 710 16.24 -14.07 -29.35
C LEU A 710 14.76 -14.38 -29.64
N LYS A 711 14.50 -15.57 -30.16
CA LYS A 711 13.15 -16.06 -30.49
C LYS A 711 12.36 -16.35 -29.21
N THR A 712 11.17 -15.75 -29.05
CA THR A 712 10.36 -15.91 -27.82
C THR A 712 9.10 -16.73 -28.04
N ILE A 713 8.85 -17.71 -27.17
CA ILE A 713 7.76 -18.70 -27.30
C ILE A 713 7.00 -18.82 -25.97
N LEU A 714 5.68 -18.72 -26.03
CA LEU A 714 4.77 -18.94 -24.89
C LEU A 714 4.22 -20.37 -24.91
N ILE A 715 4.37 -21.10 -23.81
CA ILE A 715 3.75 -22.42 -23.58
C ILE A 715 2.88 -22.34 -22.32
N PRO A 716 1.56 -22.03 -22.41
CA PRO A 716 0.73 -21.78 -21.23
C PRO A 716 0.72 -22.98 -20.26
N HIS A 717 1.00 -22.75 -18.99
CA HIS A 717 0.97 -23.80 -17.96
C HIS A 717 -0.43 -24.12 -17.43
N GLU A 718 -1.42 -23.29 -17.75
CA GLU A 718 -2.81 -23.44 -17.32
C GLU A 718 -3.79 -23.19 -18.48
N SER A 719 -5.00 -23.71 -18.34
CA SER A 719 -6.09 -23.50 -19.30
C SER A 719 -7.00 -22.35 -18.88
N VAL A 720 -8.08 -22.16 -19.63
CA VAL A 720 -9.06 -21.09 -19.45
C VAL A 720 -9.94 -21.38 -18.22
N PHE A 721 -10.05 -20.40 -17.32
CA PHE A 721 -10.94 -20.44 -16.16
C PHE A 721 -12.43 -20.43 -16.56
N ALA A 722 -13.35 -20.52 -15.59
CA ALA A 722 -14.80 -20.47 -15.83
C ALA A 722 -15.26 -19.27 -16.70
N LYS A 723 -14.52 -18.16 -16.64
CA LYS A 723 -14.79 -16.91 -17.33
C LYS A 723 -13.75 -16.63 -18.42
N ARG A 724 -14.18 -16.68 -19.68
CA ARG A 724 -13.33 -16.43 -20.87
C ARG A 724 -12.70 -15.03 -20.86
N GLU A 725 -13.41 -14.07 -20.29
CA GLU A 725 -13.01 -12.67 -20.13
C GLU A 725 -11.96 -12.44 -19.04
N MET A 726 -11.86 -13.34 -18.05
CA MET A 726 -10.86 -13.26 -16.96
C MET A 726 -9.54 -13.94 -17.32
N TYR A 727 -9.56 -14.95 -18.20
CA TYR A 727 -8.34 -15.66 -18.60
C TYR A 727 -7.34 -14.71 -19.29
N TYR A 728 -6.09 -14.73 -18.83
CA TYR A 728 -4.97 -14.00 -19.43
C TYR A 728 -5.18 -12.47 -19.46
N VAL A 729 -5.51 -11.87 -18.31
CA VAL A 729 -5.70 -10.41 -18.17
C VAL A 729 -5.00 -9.87 -16.92
N ASP A 730 -4.15 -8.85 -17.10
CA ASP A 730 -3.61 -8.00 -16.03
C ASP A 730 -4.36 -6.67 -15.99
N TYR A 731 -5.32 -6.54 -15.07
CA TYR A 731 -6.17 -5.35 -14.91
C TYR A 731 -5.40 -4.07 -14.54
N ILE A 732 -4.14 -4.18 -14.10
CA ILE A 732 -3.32 -3.02 -13.70
C ILE A 732 -2.56 -2.42 -14.89
N THR A 733 -2.14 -3.25 -15.84
CA THR A 733 -1.37 -2.82 -17.02
C THR A 733 -2.19 -2.80 -18.30
N GLY A 734 -3.36 -3.46 -18.31
CA GLY A 734 -4.19 -3.65 -19.50
C GLY A 734 -3.71 -4.76 -20.43
N ILE A 735 -2.65 -5.51 -20.07
CA ILE A 735 -2.18 -6.65 -20.88
C ILE A 735 -3.28 -7.73 -20.88
N ASN A 736 -3.78 -8.06 -22.06
CA ASN A 736 -4.83 -9.07 -22.24
C ASN A 736 -4.48 -10.12 -23.31
N ARG A 737 -3.27 -10.09 -23.87
CA ARG A 737 -2.84 -11.00 -24.95
C ARG A 737 -1.32 -11.20 -24.91
N PRO A 738 -0.79 -12.28 -25.51
CA PRO A 738 0.64 -12.52 -25.56
C PRO A 738 1.45 -11.45 -26.32
N VAL A 739 2.74 -11.38 -26.00
CA VAL A 739 3.76 -10.54 -26.65
C VAL A 739 4.99 -11.32 -27.13
N THR A 740 5.02 -12.63 -26.91
CA THR A 740 5.97 -13.55 -27.54
C THR A 740 5.84 -13.53 -29.08
N ASP A 741 6.76 -14.21 -29.78
CA ASP A 741 6.70 -14.35 -31.24
C ASP A 741 5.78 -15.50 -31.67
N TYR A 742 5.69 -16.54 -30.83
CA TYR A 742 4.80 -17.69 -31.03
C TYR A 742 4.12 -18.10 -29.72
N VAL A 743 2.99 -18.78 -29.86
CA VAL A 743 2.24 -19.41 -28.75
C VAL A 743 1.98 -20.86 -29.09
N LEU A 744 2.47 -21.77 -28.25
CA LEU A 744 2.17 -23.20 -28.30
C LEU A 744 0.97 -23.45 -27.38
N ALA A 745 -0.24 -23.35 -27.94
CA ALA A 745 -1.49 -23.39 -27.23
C ALA A 745 -1.98 -24.83 -26.97
N TRP A 746 -2.75 -24.99 -25.90
CA TRP A 746 -3.42 -26.25 -25.57
C TRP A 746 -4.37 -26.66 -26.70
N GLY A 747 -5.18 -25.72 -27.19
CA GLY A 747 -6.16 -25.97 -28.25
C GLY A 747 -6.92 -24.72 -28.67
N ASP A 748 -7.99 -24.92 -29.45
CA ASP A 748 -8.73 -23.83 -30.10
C ASP A 748 -9.30 -22.79 -29.13
N LEU A 749 -9.55 -23.15 -27.87
CA LEU A 749 -10.11 -22.22 -26.88
C LEU A 749 -9.15 -21.08 -26.55
N GLN A 750 -7.88 -21.38 -26.27
CA GLN A 750 -6.84 -20.37 -26.05
C GLN A 750 -6.57 -19.59 -27.35
N LYS A 751 -6.53 -20.29 -28.48
CA LYS A 751 -6.32 -19.71 -29.82
C LYS A 751 -7.39 -18.68 -30.18
N ASP A 752 -8.66 -19.02 -29.95
CA ASP A 752 -9.79 -18.11 -30.18
C ASP A 752 -9.77 -16.91 -29.23
N ILE A 753 -9.34 -17.07 -27.98
CA ILE A 753 -9.20 -15.93 -27.04
C ILE A 753 -8.13 -14.97 -27.53
N PHE A 754 -6.90 -15.46 -27.75
CA PHE A 754 -5.78 -14.60 -28.14
C PHE A 754 -6.02 -13.95 -29.51
N SER A 755 -6.56 -14.67 -30.50
CA SER A 755 -6.90 -14.07 -31.78
C SER A 755 -8.07 -13.07 -31.67
N SER A 756 -9.07 -13.31 -30.80
CA SER A 756 -10.14 -12.33 -30.56
C SER A 756 -9.67 -11.04 -29.88
N ARG A 757 -8.47 -11.05 -29.28
CA ARG A 757 -7.80 -9.88 -28.68
C ARG A 757 -6.70 -9.30 -29.60
N GLY A 758 -6.61 -9.76 -30.85
CA GLY A 758 -5.72 -9.22 -31.88
C GLY A 758 -4.27 -9.71 -31.80
N TYR A 759 -4.04 -10.93 -31.31
CA TYR A 759 -2.80 -11.67 -31.61
C TYR A 759 -2.97 -12.43 -32.94
N GLU A 760 -1.91 -12.55 -33.74
CA GLU A 760 -1.96 -13.20 -35.07
C GLU A 760 -2.28 -14.70 -34.92
N ARG A 761 -3.33 -15.19 -35.61
CA ARG A 761 -3.84 -16.57 -35.42
C ARG A 761 -2.87 -17.63 -35.98
N GLU A 762 -2.04 -17.20 -36.92
CA GLU A 762 -0.99 -17.94 -37.61
C GLU A 762 0.21 -18.21 -36.69
N LYS A 763 0.44 -17.33 -35.70
CA LYS A 763 1.49 -17.48 -34.67
C LYS A 763 1.03 -18.29 -33.45
N ILE A 764 -0.17 -18.86 -33.49
CA ILE A 764 -0.71 -19.73 -32.44
C ILE A 764 -0.79 -21.16 -32.99
N ILE A 765 0.02 -22.06 -32.46
CA ILE A 765 0.12 -23.46 -32.87
C ILE A 765 -0.54 -24.29 -31.76
N ASN A 766 -1.58 -25.07 -32.10
CA ASN A 766 -2.17 -25.99 -31.11
C ASN A 766 -1.25 -27.22 -31.01
N ILE A 767 -0.83 -27.59 -29.81
CA ILE A 767 0.06 -28.74 -29.55
C ILE A 767 -0.45 -29.68 -28.43
N GLY A 768 -1.54 -29.33 -27.76
CA GLY A 768 -1.94 -29.95 -26.51
C GLY A 768 -1.24 -29.37 -25.28
N SER A 769 -1.46 -30.01 -24.14
CA SER A 769 -0.83 -29.61 -22.88
C SER A 769 0.22 -30.64 -22.49
N PRO A 770 1.52 -30.27 -22.42
CA PRO A 770 2.55 -31.15 -21.86
C PRO A 770 2.19 -31.66 -20.45
N LYS A 771 1.40 -30.90 -19.67
CA LYS A 771 0.84 -31.34 -18.38
C LYS A 771 0.04 -32.66 -18.47
N PHE A 772 -0.49 -33.03 -19.63
CA PHE A 772 -1.19 -34.30 -19.82
C PHE A 772 -0.26 -35.46 -20.20
N ASP A 773 0.99 -35.22 -20.62
CA ASP A 773 1.93 -36.30 -21.04
C ASP A 773 2.43 -37.17 -19.87
N VAL A 774 2.16 -36.78 -18.61
CA VAL A 774 2.41 -37.61 -17.43
C VAL A 774 1.32 -38.65 -17.17
N TYR A 775 0.16 -38.52 -17.83
CA TYR A 775 -0.99 -39.41 -17.68
C TYR A 775 -0.90 -40.65 -18.59
N LYS A 776 0.00 -40.64 -19.56
CA LYS A 776 0.23 -41.74 -20.51
C LYS A 776 0.65 -43.01 -19.77
N ASP A 777 -0.17 -44.05 -19.86
CA ASP A 777 0.05 -45.37 -19.24
C ASP A 777 0.35 -45.32 -17.72
N TYR A 778 -0.07 -44.24 -17.05
CA TYR A 778 0.32 -43.91 -15.68
C TYR A 778 0.03 -45.03 -14.68
N GLN A 779 1.04 -45.36 -13.87
CA GLN A 779 0.93 -46.27 -12.73
C GLN A 779 1.17 -45.48 -11.44
N PRO A 780 0.35 -45.67 -10.39
CA PRO A 780 0.57 -45.04 -9.09
C PRO A 780 1.96 -45.34 -8.52
N PHE A 781 2.58 -44.33 -7.91
CA PHE A 781 3.91 -44.44 -7.31
C PHE A 781 3.86 -45.24 -6.00
N VAL A 782 2.81 -45.02 -5.19
CA VAL A 782 2.54 -45.79 -3.97
C VAL A 782 1.39 -46.77 -4.23
N ALA A 783 1.51 -48.01 -3.74
CA ALA A 783 0.42 -48.99 -3.84
C ALA A 783 -0.79 -48.60 -2.98
N LYS A 784 -2.02 -48.87 -3.43
CA LYS A 784 -3.26 -48.41 -2.75
C LYS A 784 -3.34 -48.77 -1.26
N GLN A 785 -2.78 -49.91 -0.86
CA GLN A 785 -2.71 -50.30 0.54
C GLN A 785 -1.79 -49.36 1.34
N GLU A 786 -0.54 -49.22 0.91
CA GLU A 786 0.45 -48.35 1.55
C GLU A 786 0.00 -46.88 1.57
N TYR A 787 -0.57 -46.40 0.46
CA TYR A 787 -1.10 -45.03 0.33
C TYR A 787 -2.19 -44.73 1.37
N PHE A 788 -3.08 -45.68 1.65
CA PHE A 788 -4.09 -45.51 2.71
C PHE A 788 -3.53 -45.77 4.11
N GLU A 789 -2.58 -46.69 4.29
CA GLU A 789 -1.91 -46.91 5.57
C GLU A 789 -1.14 -45.64 6.03
N GLN A 790 -0.51 -44.92 5.11
CA GLN A 790 0.16 -43.64 5.36
C GLN A 790 -0.78 -42.54 5.91
N ILE A 791 -2.06 -42.54 5.51
CA ILE A 791 -3.06 -41.53 5.92
C ILE A 791 -4.12 -42.06 6.91
N GLY A 792 -3.94 -43.28 7.43
CA GLY A 792 -4.88 -43.91 8.38
C GLY A 792 -6.22 -44.37 7.79
N PHE A 793 -6.31 -44.49 6.46
CA PHE A 793 -7.52 -44.87 5.73
C PHE A 793 -7.65 -46.39 5.55
N SER A 794 -8.82 -46.85 5.10
CA SER A 794 -9.17 -48.25 4.96
C SER A 794 -9.35 -48.64 3.48
N VAL A 795 -8.55 -49.58 3.01
CA VAL A 795 -8.60 -50.14 1.63
C VAL A 795 -9.98 -50.71 1.25
N ASN A 796 -10.80 -51.06 2.24
CA ASN A 796 -12.15 -51.59 2.04
C ASN A 796 -13.26 -50.52 2.01
N LYS A 797 -12.97 -49.26 2.38
CA LYS A 797 -13.92 -48.15 2.29
C LYS A 797 -13.80 -47.43 0.95
N LYS A 798 -14.92 -46.91 0.47
CA LYS A 798 -14.97 -46.03 -0.71
C LYS A 798 -14.40 -44.66 -0.36
N THR A 799 -13.57 -44.11 -1.23
CA THR A 799 -12.89 -42.82 -0.98
C THR A 799 -13.33 -41.74 -1.96
N ILE A 800 -13.76 -40.59 -1.42
CA ILE A 800 -14.05 -39.37 -2.16
C ILE A 800 -12.82 -38.47 -2.07
N LEU A 801 -12.29 -37.98 -3.20
CA LEU A 801 -11.33 -36.87 -3.24
C LEU A 801 -12.07 -35.57 -3.51
N PHE A 802 -12.23 -34.71 -2.49
CA PHE A 802 -12.76 -33.36 -2.66
C PHE A 802 -11.63 -32.35 -2.85
N VAL A 803 -11.52 -31.80 -4.06
CA VAL A 803 -10.50 -30.81 -4.43
C VAL A 803 -11.07 -29.42 -4.21
N MET A 804 -10.65 -28.75 -3.12
CA MET A 804 -11.04 -27.37 -2.85
C MET A 804 -10.42 -26.40 -3.87
N GLN A 805 -11.02 -25.22 -3.98
CA GLN A 805 -10.60 -24.16 -4.90
C GLN A 805 -10.50 -22.82 -4.14
N PRO A 806 -9.58 -21.91 -4.52
CA PRO A 806 -9.45 -20.58 -3.92
C PRO A 806 -10.72 -19.71 -4.00
N LEU A 807 -11.42 -19.75 -5.15
CA LEU A 807 -12.67 -19.04 -5.48
C LEU A 807 -12.62 -17.50 -5.52
N ASP A 808 -11.64 -16.90 -4.85
CA ASP A 808 -11.35 -15.48 -4.68
C ASP A 808 -11.22 -14.65 -5.98
N SER A 809 -10.71 -15.23 -7.08
CA SER A 809 -10.56 -14.53 -8.36
C SER A 809 -11.68 -14.72 -9.38
N GLN A 810 -12.62 -15.66 -9.15
CA GLN A 810 -13.60 -16.09 -10.15
C GLN A 810 -15.05 -15.77 -9.76
N TYR A 811 -15.36 -15.67 -8.47
CA TYR A 811 -16.72 -15.62 -7.94
C TYR A 811 -16.89 -14.54 -6.87
N ASN A 812 -18.14 -14.30 -6.45
CA ASN A 812 -18.42 -13.52 -5.23
C ASN A 812 -17.89 -14.31 -4.02
N GLU A 813 -16.73 -13.91 -3.50
CA GLU A 813 -15.90 -14.72 -2.60
C GLU A 813 -16.69 -15.25 -1.40
N LYS A 814 -17.49 -14.41 -0.74
CA LYS A 814 -18.28 -14.81 0.44
C LYS A 814 -19.35 -15.84 0.09
N GLU A 815 -20.07 -15.68 -1.02
CA GLU A 815 -21.10 -16.64 -1.44
C GLU A 815 -20.47 -17.97 -1.90
N ALA A 816 -19.35 -17.89 -2.61
CA ALA A 816 -18.63 -19.08 -3.09
C ALA A 816 -17.96 -19.86 -1.93
N ARG A 817 -17.36 -19.18 -0.95
CA ARG A 817 -16.86 -19.82 0.30
C ARG A 817 -17.99 -20.46 1.10
N GLN A 818 -19.12 -19.77 1.28
CA GLN A 818 -20.30 -20.33 1.96
C GLN A 818 -20.86 -21.57 1.23
N ALA A 819 -20.89 -21.54 -0.11
CA ALA A 819 -21.25 -22.70 -0.91
C ALA A 819 -20.25 -23.86 -0.73
N GLN A 820 -18.93 -23.61 -0.77
CA GLN A 820 -17.90 -24.63 -0.57
C GLN A 820 -17.93 -25.24 0.85
N HIS A 821 -18.22 -24.44 1.89
CA HIS A 821 -18.46 -24.94 3.25
C HIS A 821 -19.70 -25.84 3.32
N GLN A 822 -20.81 -25.44 2.68
CA GLN A 822 -22.03 -26.25 2.60
C GLN A 822 -21.79 -27.56 1.83
N MET A 823 -20.95 -27.57 0.79
CA MET A 823 -20.52 -28.78 0.09
C MET A 823 -19.75 -29.73 1.00
N ILE A 824 -18.80 -29.22 1.79
CA ILE A 824 -18.05 -30.01 2.78
C ILE A 824 -19.02 -30.61 3.80
N ASP A 825 -19.95 -29.82 4.35
CA ASP A 825 -20.93 -30.30 5.32
C ASP A 825 -21.91 -31.35 4.75
N ASP A 826 -22.18 -31.31 3.44
CA ASP A 826 -22.99 -32.30 2.75
C ASP A 826 -22.21 -33.58 2.38
N LEU A 827 -20.95 -33.46 1.97
CA LEU A 827 -20.04 -34.60 1.82
C LEU A 827 -19.83 -35.30 3.18
N MET A 828 -19.71 -34.54 4.27
CA MET A 828 -19.67 -35.09 5.63
C MET A 828 -20.93 -35.88 5.99
N LYS A 829 -22.13 -35.46 5.55
CA LYS A 829 -23.36 -36.27 5.72
C LYS A 829 -23.29 -37.56 4.89
N ILE A 830 -22.82 -37.48 3.65
CA ILE A 830 -22.72 -38.61 2.73
C ILE A 830 -21.74 -39.68 3.23
N ILE A 831 -20.54 -39.31 3.71
CA ILE A 831 -19.57 -40.31 4.20
C ILE A 831 -20.08 -41.02 5.46
N ASN A 832 -20.73 -40.29 6.38
CA ASN A 832 -21.32 -40.89 7.58
C ASN A 832 -22.48 -41.85 7.25
N GLN A 833 -23.34 -41.48 6.28
CA GLN A 833 -24.47 -42.31 5.85
C GLN A 833 -24.05 -43.60 5.15
N ASN A 834 -22.94 -43.59 4.40
CA ASN A 834 -22.52 -44.71 3.54
C ASN A 834 -21.23 -45.43 4.00
N GLN A 835 -20.64 -45.01 5.12
CA GLN A 835 -19.36 -45.52 5.64
C GLN A 835 -18.17 -45.33 4.67
N PHE A 836 -18.18 -44.24 3.92
CA PHE A 836 -17.11 -43.82 3.01
C PHE A 836 -16.03 -43.02 3.78
N GLN A 837 -14.97 -42.61 3.07
CA GLN A 837 -13.93 -41.70 3.58
C GLN A 837 -13.71 -40.52 2.62
N LEU A 838 -13.14 -39.43 3.13
CA LEU A 838 -13.00 -38.15 2.43
C LEU A 838 -11.56 -37.63 2.51
N ILE A 839 -10.85 -37.62 1.38
CA ILE A 839 -9.63 -36.82 1.22
C ILE A 839 -10.08 -35.41 0.83
N LEU A 840 -9.82 -34.43 1.68
CA LEU A 840 -10.13 -33.02 1.45
C LEU A 840 -8.83 -32.28 1.17
N ARG A 841 -8.64 -31.91 -0.11
CA ARG A 841 -7.36 -31.40 -0.63
C ARG A 841 -7.37 -29.87 -0.69
N LEU A 842 -6.52 -29.24 0.12
CA LEU A 842 -6.39 -27.79 0.23
C LEU A 842 -5.56 -27.21 -0.94
N PRO A 843 -5.89 -26.03 -1.47
CA PRO A 843 -5.11 -25.41 -2.54
C PRO A 843 -3.79 -24.83 -2.00
N PRO A 844 -2.62 -25.13 -2.61
CA PRO A 844 -1.30 -24.83 -2.04
C PRO A 844 -1.02 -23.37 -1.69
N ALA A 845 -1.65 -22.41 -2.38
CA ALA A 845 -1.42 -20.98 -2.14
C ALA A 845 -2.13 -20.43 -0.87
N LEU A 846 -3.18 -21.10 -0.39
CA LEU A 846 -4.02 -20.62 0.72
C LEU A 846 -4.01 -21.56 1.93
N GLY A 847 -3.91 -22.87 1.72
CA GLY A 847 -3.91 -23.87 2.80
C GLY A 847 -5.16 -23.78 3.67
N GLU A 848 -4.99 -23.80 4.99
CA GLU A 848 -6.07 -23.76 5.98
C GLU A 848 -6.97 -22.51 5.92
N LYS A 849 -6.54 -21.41 5.27
CA LYS A 849 -7.26 -20.12 5.20
C LYS A 849 -8.60 -20.15 4.42
N LEU A 850 -8.97 -21.30 3.85
CA LEU A 850 -10.29 -21.52 3.26
C LEU A 850 -11.31 -22.10 4.26
N LEU A 851 -10.86 -22.69 5.36
CA LEU A 851 -11.71 -23.25 6.42
C LEU A 851 -11.80 -22.24 7.57
N ASP A 852 -12.94 -22.19 8.26
CA ASP A 852 -13.05 -21.48 9.54
C ASP A 852 -12.63 -22.40 10.71
N GLU A 853 -12.31 -21.82 11.86
CA GLU A 853 -11.88 -22.60 13.03
C GLU A 853 -12.93 -23.64 13.47
N PRO A 854 -14.26 -23.36 13.47
CA PRO A 854 -15.29 -24.37 13.75
C PRO A 854 -15.27 -25.57 12.78
N LEU A 855 -15.21 -25.34 11.47
CA LEU A 855 -15.20 -26.40 10.46
C LEU A 855 -13.89 -27.19 10.51
N LEU A 856 -12.75 -26.52 10.66
CA LEU A 856 -11.44 -27.16 10.83
C LEU A 856 -11.40 -28.04 12.09
N ALA A 857 -11.88 -27.54 13.23
CA ALA A 857 -11.94 -28.27 14.50
C ALA A 857 -13.04 -29.36 14.56
N LYS A 858 -13.93 -29.40 13.56
CA LYS A 858 -14.89 -30.48 13.29
C LYS A 858 -14.23 -31.56 12.43
N LEU A 859 -13.65 -31.20 11.30
CA LEU A 859 -12.99 -32.12 10.35
C LEU A 859 -11.81 -32.85 11.00
N ALA A 860 -10.95 -32.15 11.74
CA ALA A 860 -9.79 -32.73 12.43
C ALA A 860 -10.12 -33.70 13.59
N LYS A 861 -11.40 -34.02 13.81
CA LYS A 861 -11.87 -35.03 14.77
C LYS A 861 -12.56 -36.22 14.09
N CYS A 862 -12.68 -36.23 12.77
CA CYS A 862 -13.35 -37.28 12.02
C CYS A 862 -12.30 -38.26 11.44
N PRO A 863 -12.25 -39.53 11.89
CA PRO A 863 -11.21 -40.48 11.46
C PRO A 863 -11.36 -40.93 9.99
N ASP A 864 -12.51 -40.67 9.38
CA ASP A 864 -12.77 -40.90 7.95
C ASP A 864 -12.52 -39.65 7.09
N VAL A 865 -11.78 -38.66 7.60
CA VAL A 865 -11.41 -37.43 6.89
C VAL A 865 -9.90 -37.22 6.96
N TYR A 866 -9.27 -36.97 5.82
CA TYR A 866 -7.87 -36.56 5.72
C TYR A 866 -7.78 -35.14 5.15
N LEU A 867 -6.99 -34.28 5.79
CA LEU A 867 -6.86 -32.85 5.46
C LEU A 867 -5.55 -32.61 4.69
N GLU A 868 -5.53 -32.95 3.41
CA GLU A 868 -4.29 -32.88 2.64
C GLU A 868 -3.82 -31.42 2.47
N GLY A 869 -2.59 -31.15 2.91
CA GLY A 869 -2.00 -29.81 2.98
C GLY A 869 -2.21 -29.08 4.32
N TYR A 870 -2.83 -29.73 5.32
CA TYR A 870 -2.89 -29.22 6.70
C TYR A 870 -1.75 -29.81 7.54
N LYS A 871 -0.59 -29.12 7.58
CA LYS A 871 0.63 -29.49 8.34
C LYS A 871 1.34 -30.78 7.92
N ASP A 872 0.61 -31.73 7.35
CA ASP A 872 1.12 -32.98 6.79
C ASP A 872 1.75 -32.77 5.40
N LEU A 873 2.51 -33.76 4.90
CA LEU A 873 3.04 -33.69 3.54
C LEU A 873 1.89 -33.76 2.50
N PRO A 874 2.00 -33.01 1.38
CA PRO A 874 1.06 -33.13 0.27
C PRO A 874 1.24 -34.49 -0.42
N LEU A 875 0.14 -35.06 -0.90
CA LEU A 875 0.13 -36.35 -1.60
C LEU A 875 0.26 -36.14 -3.11
N GLU A 876 0.83 -37.09 -3.83
CA GLU A 876 0.95 -36.96 -5.28
C GLU A 876 -0.44 -36.85 -5.95
N PRO A 877 -0.68 -35.87 -6.84
CA PRO A 877 -2.03 -35.60 -7.36
C PRO A 877 -2.64 -36.78 -8.11
N MET A 878 -1.81 -37.54 -8.83
CA MET A 878 -2.26 -38.67 -9.64
C MET A 878 -2.52 -39.92 -8.79
N ASP A 879 -1.66 -40.23 -7.80
CA ASP A 879 -1.95 -41.25 -6.76
C ASP A 879 -3.29 -40.95 -6.07
N ALA A 880 -3.52 -39.69 -5.67
CA ALA A 880 -4.76 -39.29 -4.99
C ALA A 880 -6.01 -39.44 -5.86
N ILE A 881 -5.89 -39.25 -7.19
CA ILE A 881 -6.95 -39.57 -8.15
C ILE A 881 -7.12 -41.09 -8.25
N SER A 882 -6.08 -41.83 -8.65
CA SER A 882 -6.13 -43.27 -8.94
C SER A 882 -6.56 -44.14 -7.76
N HIS A 883 -6.25 -43.73 -6.53
CA HIS A 883 -6.66 -44.47 -5.33
C HIS A 883 -8.07 -44.11 -4.85
N SER A 884 -8.68 -43.04 -5.36
CA SER A 884 -10.05 -42.63 -5.02
C SER A 884 -11.10 -43.35 -5.88
N ASP A 885 -12.35 -43.42 -5.41
CA ASP A 885 -13.48 -43.97 -6.16
C ASP A 885 -14.25 -42.88 -6.93
N ILE A 886 -14.10 -41.60 -6.55
CA ILE A 886 -14.61 -40.44 -7.27
C ILE A 886 -13.81 -39.16 -6.93
N VAL A 887 -13.61 -38.28 -7.91
CA VAL A 887 -13.05 -36.93 -7.75
C VAL A 887 -14.16 -35.89 -7.81
N VAL A 888 -14.23 -35.02 -6.81
CA VAL A 888 -15.31 -34.06 -6.63
C VAL A 888 -14.74 -32.65 -6.42
N SER A 889 -15.32 -31.65 -7.07
CA SER A 889 -14.87 -30.26 -6.95
C SER A 889 -15.97 -29.31 -7.41
N ILE A 890 -15.73 -28.00 -7.32
CA ILE A 890 -16.58 -27.00 -7.97
C ILE A 890 -16.24 -26.97 -9.47
N ASN A 891 -15.00 -26.60 -9.82
CA ASN A 891 -14.59 -26.40 -11.22
C ASN A 891 -13.09 -26.74 -11.48
N SER A 892 -12.44 -27.53 -10.62
CA SER A 892 -11.01 -27.87 -10.76
C SER A 892 -10.71 -28.65 -12.05
N THR A 893 -9.52 -28.44 -12.64
CA THR A 893 -9.01 -29.27 -13.76
C THR A 893 -8.84 -30.73 -13.36
N MET A 894 -8.73 -31.04 -12.06
CA MET A 894 -8.70 -32.41 -11.56
C MET A 894 -9.97 -33.22 -11.88
N LEU A 895 -11.10 -32.56 -12.21
CA LEU A 895 -12.31 -33.23 -12.71
C LEU A 895 -12.10 -33.85 -14.11
N PHE A 896 -11.22 -33.27 -14.92
CA PHE A 896 -10.83 -33.78 -16.24
C PHE A 896 -9.58 -34.66 -16.16
N GLU A 897 -8.62 -34.34 -15.30
CA GLU A 897 -7.45 -35.21 -15.07
C GLU A 897 -7.87 -36.58 -14.50
N SER A 898 -8.98 -36.66 -13.75
CA SER A 898 -9.54 -37.95 -13.35
C SER A 898 -10.05 -38.78 -14.53
N ALA A 899 -10.60 -38.15 -15.57
CA ALA A 899 -11.05 -38.82 -16.79
C ALA A 899 -9.87 -39.45 -17.56
N LEU A 900 -8.73 -38.75 -17.64
CA LEU A 900 -7.49 -39.31 -18.18
C LEU A 900 -7.05 -40.59 -17.43
N LEU A 901 -7.27 -40.63 -16.10
CA LEU A 901 -7.02 -41.80 -15.24
C LEU A 901 -8.25 -42.73 -15.06
N ASN A 902 -9.25 -42.65 -15.95
CA ASN A 902 -10.49 -43.45 -15.92
C ASN A 902 -11.25 -43.44 -14.58
N THR A 903 -11.04 -42.42 -13.75
CA THR A 903 -11.62 -42.24 -12.43
C THR A 903 -12.84 -41.32 -12.53
N PRO A 904 -14.03 -41.71 -12.03
CA PRO A 904 -15.24 -40.89 -12.12
C PRO A 904 -15.07 -39.50 -11.47
N SER A 905 -15.77 -38.51 -12.00
CA SER A 905 -15.81 -37.15 -11.45
C SER A 905 -17.20 -36.50 -11.45
N LEU A 906 -17.39 -35.56 -10.53
CA LEU A 906 -18.64 -34.82 -10.29
C LEU A 906 -18.34 -33.36 -9.92
N SER A 907 -18.97 -32.42 -10.62
CA SER A 907 -18.98 -31.00 -10.25
C SER A 907 -20.09 -30.71 -9.24
N ILE A 908 -19.85 -29.84 -8.25
CA ILE A 908 -20.89 -29.33 -7.35
C ILE A 908 -21.12 -27.84 -7.59
N LYS A 909 -22.38 -27.47 -7.82
CA LYS A 909 -22.86 -26.15 -8.24
C LYS A 909 -23.89 -25.57 -7.26
N TYR A 910 -23.50 -25.45 -5.99
CA TYR A 910 -24.30 -24.77 -4.95
C TYR A 910 -24.22 -23.23 -5.04
N VAL A 911 -23.52 -22.72 -6.05
CA VAL A 911 -23.42 -21.31 -6.44
C VAL A 911 -23.46 -21.26 -7.96
N GLU A 912 -24.08 -20.23 -8.54
CA GLU A 912 -24.22 -20.15 -10.00
C GLU A 912 -22.91 -19.78 -10.70
N PHE A 913 -22.58 -20.54 -11.75
CA PHE A 913 -21.48 -20.26 -12.68
C PHE A 913 -21.67 -20.95 -14.02
N GLU A 914 -21.04 -20.41 -15.07
CA GLU A 914 -20.85 -21.15 -16.32
C GLU A 914 -19.80 -22.23 -16.07
N SER A 915 -20.24 -23.48 -15.92
CA SER A 915 -19.32 -24.60 -15.71
C SER A 915 -18.59 -24.92 -17.01
N PHE A 916 -17.26 -24.89 -16.94
CA PHE A 916 -16.43 -25.25 -18.07
C PHE A 916 -16.61 -26.73 -18.43
N TRP A 917 -16.80 -27.58 -17.43
CA TRP A 917 -16.84 -29.03 -17.55
C TRP A 917 -18.22 -29.61 -17.91
N GLU A 918 -19.30 -28.83 -17.80
CA GLU A 918 -20.61 -29.19 -18.38
C GLU A 918 -20.49 -29.46 -19.89
N LYS A 919 -19.61 -28.73 -20.58
CA LYS A 919 -19.34 -28.88 -22.04
C LYS A 919 -18.53 -30.13 -22.37
N ALA A 920 -17.78 -30.66 -21.40
CA ALA A 920 -17.16 -31.98 -21.47
C ALA A 920 -18.14 -33.11 -21.07
N GLY A 921 -19.36 -32.77 -20.65
CA GLY A 921 -20.38 -33.72 -20.19
C GLY A 921 -20.20 -34.20 -18.74
N ILE A 922 -19.28 -33.62 -17.97
CA ILE A 922 -19.09 -33.99 -16.56
C ILE A 922 -20.37 -33.70 -15.77
N PRO A 923 -20.92 -34.67 -15.02
CA PRO A 923 -22.13 -34.47 -14.22
C PRO A 923 -22.00 -33.32 -13.22
N VAL A 924 -23.13 -32.67 -12.94
CA VAL A 924 -23.25 -31.57 -11.98
C VAL A 924 -24.28 -31.94 -10.90
N ALA A 925 -24.05 -31.47 -9.68
CA ALA A 925 -25.01 -31.50 -8.59
C ALA A 925 -25.24 -30.09 -8.00
N GLU A 926 -26.47 -29.60 -8.08
CA GLU A 926 -26.89 -28.25 -7.66
C GLU A 926 -27.39 -28.21 -6.21
N HIS A 927 -27.77 -29.36 -5.64
CA HIS A 927 -28.27 -29.48 -4.27
C HIS A 927 -28.00 -30.87 -3.65
N PHE A 928 -28.16 -30.98 -2.32
CA PHE A 928 -27.81 -32.18 -1.52
C PHE A 928 -28.31 -33.52 -2.10
N GLU A 929 -29.60 -33.62 -2.44
CA GLU A 929 -30.14 -34.88 -2.99
C GLU A 929 -29.58 -35.24 -4.38
N GLN A 930 -29.29 -34.25 -5.25
CA GLN A 930 -28.56 -34.52 -6.50
C GLN A 930 -27.13 -34.98 -6.20
N LEU A 931 -26.43 -34.29 -5.29
CA LEU A 931 -25.04 -34.63 -4.91
C LEU A 931 -24.99 -36.07 -4.39
N LYS A 932 -25.82 -36.42 -3.42
CA LYS A 932 -25.90 -37.76 -2.83
C LYS A 932 -26.19 -38.83 -3.88
N ASN A 933 -27.22 -38.65 -4.70
CA ASN A 933 -27.66 -39.68 -5.64
C ASN A 933 -26.68 -39.86 -6.80
N THR A 934 -26.20 -38.77 -7.41
CA THR A 934 -25.24 -38.81 -8.53
C THR A 934 -23.87 -39.34 -8.07
N LEU A 935 -23.37 -38.90 -6.91
CA LEU A 935 -22.10 -39.37 -6.36
C LEU A 935 -22.12 -40.88 -6.08
N THR A 936 -23.18 -41.36 -5.44
CA THR A 936 -23.32 -42.80 -5.11
C THR A 936 -23.39 -43.63 -6.40
N HIS A 937 -24.20 -43.20 -7.37
CA HIS A 937 -24.33 -43.87 -8.67
C HIS A 937 -23.01 -43.93 -9.45
N LEU A 938 -22.20 -42.88 -9.43
CA LEU A 938 -20.88 -42.86 -10.09
C LEU A 938 -19.87 -43.79 -9.39
N ILE A 939 -19.85 -43.83 -8.05
CA ILE A 939 -19.01 -44.76 -7.27
C ILE A 939 -19.38 -46.23 -7.49
N GLU A 940 -20.67 -46.53 -7.65
CA GLU A 940 -21.20 -47.88 -7.91
C GLU A 940 -20.93 -48.34 -9.34
N THR A 941 -21.27 -47.51 -10.33
CA THR A 941 -21.13 -47.87 -11.75
C THR A 941 -19.70 -47.79 -12.26
N LYS A 942 -18.83 -47.00 -11.60
CA LYS A 942 -17.51 -46.59 -12.10
C LYS A 942 -17.54 -46.01 -13.51
N LYS A 943 -18.68 -45.41 -13.91
CA LYS A 943 -18.85 -44.90 -15.27
C LYS A 943 -17.98 -43.67 -15.49
N HIS A 944 -17.30 -43.64 -16.63
CA HIS A 944 -16.54 -42.48 -17.10
C HIS A 944 -17.43 -41.22 -17.20
N SER A 945 -16.94 -40.08 -16.71
CA SER A 945 -17.75 -38.87 -16.57
C SER A 945 -17.90 -38.02 -17.84
N LEU A 946 -17.00 -38.09 -18.82
CA LEU A 946 -17.20 -37.41 -20.11
C LEU A 946 -18.02 -38.28 -21.06
N SER A 947 -18.86 -37.63 -21.87
CA SER A 947 -19.52 -38.26 -23.02
C SER A 947 -18.58 -38.36 -24.22
N LYS A 948 -19.03 -38.99 -25.32
CA LYS A 948 -18.26 -39.05 -26.57
C LYS A 948 -18.06 -37.64 -27.17
N GLU A 949 -19.13 -36.87 -27.18
CA GLU A 949 -19.16 -35.47 -27.63
C GLU A 949 -18.27 -34.59 -26.72
N GLY A 950 -18.25 -34.89 -25.42
CA GLY A 950 -17.37 -34.24 -24.44
C GLY A 950 -15.88 -34.52 -24.68
N TRP A 951 -15.53 -35.74 -25.08
CA TRP A 951 -14.17 -36.09 -25.52
C TRP A 951 -13.79 -35.38 -26.82
N GLU A 952 -14.67 -35.37 -27.83
CA GLU A 952 -14.45 -34.66 -29.11
C GLU A 952 -14.29 -33.14 -28.90
N TRP A 953 -15.09 -32.56 -28.00
CA TRP A 953 -14.96 -31.17 -27.58
C TRP A 953 -13.64 -30.92 -26.85
N ALA A 954 -13.29 -31.74 -25.87
CA ALA A 954 -12.06 -31.58 -25.09
C ALA A 954 -10.81 -31.71 -25.99
N ALA A 955 -10.80 -32.68 -26.90
CA ALA A 955 -9.69 -32.91 -27.83
C ALA A 955 -9.46 -31.71 -28.77
N LYS A 956 -10.50 -30.92 -29.09
CA LYS A 956 -10.40 -29.68 -29.87
C LYS A 956 -10.05 -28.45 -29.03
N GLN A 957 -10.58 -28.33 -27.82
CA GLN A 957 -10.44 -27.13 -26.98
C GLN A 957 -9.20 -27.14 -26.09
N LEU A 958 -8.74 -28.34 -25.70
CA LEU A 958 -7.64 -28.60 -24.77
C LEU A 958 -6.53 -29.46 -25.40
N SER A 959 -6.68 -29.87 -26.67
CA SER A 959 -5.62 -30.50 -27.45
C SER A 959 -5.54 -30.01 -28.90
N ASP A 960 -4.60 -30.56 -29.67
CA ASP A 960 -4.39 -30.34 -31.10
C ASP A 960 -5.37 -31.10 -32.01
N GLY A 961 -6.33 -31.82 -31.42
CA GLY A 961 -7.28 -32.71 -32.10
C GLY A 961 -7.40 -34.09 -31.48
N GLY A 962 -6.44 -34.50 -30.63
CA GLY A 962 -6.47 -35.77 -29.90
C GLY A 962 -5.63 -35.76 -28.62
N PHE A 963 -5.86 -36.72 -27.73
CA PHE A 963 -5.03 -36.90 -26.52
C PHE A 963 -4.03 -38.04 -26.74
N GLU A 964 -3.03 -37.79 -27.57
CA GLU A 964 -1.95 -38.75 -27.88
C GLU A 964 -0.84 -38.77 -26.82
N PHE A 965 -0.87 -37.81 -25.88
CA PHE A 965 0.09 -37.67 -24.77
C PHE A 965 1.54 -37.59 -25.26
N ASP A 966 1.78 -36.68 -26.19
CA ASP A 966 3.05 -36.41 -26.86
C ASP A 966 3.30 -34.90 -27.05
N ALA A 967 2.59 -34.04 -26.30
CA ALA A 967 2.61 -32.59 -26.47
C ALA A 967 4.02 -32.00 -26.26
N SER A 968 4.84 -32.61 -25.39
CA SER A 968 6.26 -32.28 -25.18
C SER A 968 7.10 -32.51 -26.44
N VAL A 969 6.88 -33.62 -27.15
CA VAL A 969 7.57 -33.93 -28.43
C VAL A 969 7.06 -32.99 -29.54
N LYS A 970 5.78 -32.58 -29.46
CA LYS A 970 5.23 -31.53 -30.33
C LYS A 970 5.81 -30.13 -30.02
N VAL A 971 6.19 -29.82 -28.77
CA VAL A 971 6.99 -28.60 -28.44
C VAL A 971 8.34 -28.65 -29.15
N GLU A 972 9.12 -29.70 -28.93
CA GLU A 972 10.46 -29.87 -29.51
C GLU A 972 10.46 -29.75 -31.03
N ARG A 973 9.64 -30.53 -31.72
CA ARG A 973 9.55 -30.49 -33.19
C ARG A 973 9.20 -29.08 -33.71
N VAL A 974 8.26 -28.39 -33.06
CA VAL A 974 7.88 -27.03 -33.46
C VAL A 974 8.98 -26.01 -33.16
N MET A 975 9.77 -26.21 -32.09
CA MET A 975 10.95 -25.36 -31.84
C MET A 975 12.02 -25.55 -32.92
N ASP A 976 12.33 -26.79 -33.30
CA ASP A 976 13.25 -27.08 -34.42
C ASP A 976 12.78 -26.44 -35.74
N GLU A 977 11.50 -26.62 -36.10
CA GLU A 977 10.88 -26.02 -37.29
C GLU A 977 11.00 -24.48 -37.29
N LEU A 978 10.74 -23.84 -36.14
CA LEU A 978 10.78 -22.39 -35.97
C LEU A 978 12.21 -21.80 -35.95
N LEU A 979 13.22 -22.58 -35.59
CA LEU A 979 14.60 -22.12 -35.40
C LEU A 979 15.51 -22.48 -36.58
N CYS A 980 15.36 -23.67 -37.16
CA CYS A 980 16.05 -24.05 -38.40
C CYS A 980 15.53 -23.33 -39.65
N GLY A 981 14.44 -22.54 -39.53
CA GLY A 981 13.89 -21.73 -40.61
C GLY A 981 13.12 -22.53 -41.67
N ILE A 982 12.80 -23.80 -41.42
CA ILE A 982 12.09 -24.69 -42.35
C ILE A 982 10.58 -24.51 -42.20
N VAL A 983 10.08 -23.30 -42.46
CA VAL A 983 8.65 -23.06 -42.70
C VAL A 983 8.35 -23.38 -44.16
N LYS A 984 7.37 -24.25 -44.42
CA LYS A 984 7.03 -24.74 -45.76
C LYS A 984 5.53 -24.88 -45.97
#